data_AF-A0AAE0H3W9-F1
#
_entry.id   AF-A0AAE0H3W9-F1
#
_cell.length_a   1.000
_cell.length_b   1.000
_cell.length_c   1.000
_cell.angle_alpha   90.00
_cell.angle_beta   90.00
_cell.angle_gamma   90.00
#
_symmetry.space_group_name_H-M   'P 1'
#
loop_
_entity.id
_entity.type
_entity.pdbx_description
1 polymer ?
#
loop_
_entity_poly.entity_id
_entity_poly.type
_entity_poly.pdbx_seq_one_letter_code
_entity_poly.pdbx_strand_id
1 'polypeptide(L)'
;MDPESRAQLKELKKDFDDDIISESDYVELKRIVLAAVKSSQGASTLDGQEQPEANSSEPAAPRSHTPTPPASNRDTAKLERMKVLQDIADAQLAKVSEQVENLKEQLADEKSRARKFEKLAHKWKRRAKEPGPKQKLRLIRRKELAEHSKDPRLRKKHLRRMISDLDGYIKAKFRVYADGEEAMMNLLGDNSTSEHVQQLLTKLLNRLPHLKKSVQRTVVRRIEEHWTAEVGLAIRLRCRIPERPYQYLINSLSYKYSPETDKYEKHYIAPGVCMPSLGRNAGKNETIRLMNKYFDTAKPEALVLGSVEGITLSFKEALLAYCEQYLPECTDIQVQLAGDGAGVFRGVSQTTVAFKVIVPQAERDPDFHGLNSPFSSQSVLVFEGKEAYHEVKEAMARLLDELKDIEDNGITHNDKLYTLKKKGGGDMKWINMMCGVAPCNHTHGCAFCECPQAEWHLSDTRHTLRTIATIMEGAHLYHAGMTFPWKCPYCPKTFETKEELESEVAPSSEKKRLEYQIEHKGCMWKRAPVIPDLPPEDYVGDVLHFALREVHHCIEVTVRQRCTTQEKIDKLAEFLVKHVKCFIKVKKVKKRQGVKEEKTPNIIGRECSLTMQHSEGMVRTVLSEDDERFEKAMAVWRRLTLLWREMTTRIALDTPAFRETKARAIRQKARDYTAALIAHGSAQDVHLYSHVASEHLPAQVLRHGDLLDYSMQGLEHLHSQRKTHMRHHGNKRKTGNLKSRTAQSAKLEVAHRIINKSVQHRAISRHLMAKQYRATQAEALAEARTG
;
A
#
# COMPACT_ATOMS: atom_id res chain seq x y z
N MET A 1 21.05 35.24 31.40
CA MET A 1 21.46 34.31 30.34
C MET A 1 22.95 34.44 30.15
N ASP A 2 23.69 33.44 30.59
CA ASP A 2 25.14 33.38 30.49
C ASP A 2 25.62 33.30 29.02
N PRO A 3 26.92 33.53 28.76
CA PRO A 3 27.46 33.52 27.40
C PRO A 3 27.28 32.19 26.64
N GLU A 4 27.28 31.06 27.35
CA GLU A 4 27.18 29.73 26.78
C GLU A 4 25.75 29.44 26.28
N SER A 5 24.74 29.72 27.10
CA SER A 5 23.32 29.66 26.70
C SER A 5 23.01 30.58 25.50
N ARG A 6 23.70 31.73 25.41
CA ARG A 6 23.57 32.66 24.27
C ARG A 6 24.26 32.14 23.01
N ALA A 7 25.34 31.39 23.13
CA ALA A 7 25.97 30.70 22.00
C ALA A 7 25.08 29.56 21.49
N GLN A 8 24.53 28.73 22.40
CA GLN A 8 23.63 27.63 22.05
C GLN A 8 22.36 28.11 21.33
N LEU A 9 21.74 29.22 21.77
CA LEU A 9 20.59 29.79 21.06
C LEU A 9 20.93 30.37 19.68
N LYS A 10 22.16 30.86 19.48
CA LYS A 10 22.61 31.33 18.16
C LYS A 10 22.86 30.16 17.22
N GLU A 11 23.42 29.07 17.72
CA GLU A 11 23.67 27.85 16.96
C GLU A 11 22.36 27.14 16.58
N LEU A 12 21.43 26.99 17.54
CA LEU A 12 20.07 26.49 17.27
C LEU A 12 19.33 27.33 16.22
N LYS A 13 19.46 28.67 16.28
CA LYS A 13 18.86 29.54 15.29
C LYS A 13 19.51 29.37 13.92
N LYS A 14 20.82 29.23 13.87
CA LYS A 14 21.55 28.95 12.62
C LYS A 14 21.12 27.61 12.02
N ASP A 15 21.00 26.56 12.83
CA ASP A 15 20.54 25.25 12.38
C ASP A 15 19.08 25.29 11.88
N PHE A 16 18.23 26.12 12.48
CA PHE A 16 16.89 26.39 11.97
C PHE A 16 16.91 27.16 10.65
N ASP A 17 17.70 28.23 10.55
CA ASP A 17 17.83 29.06 9.34
C ASP A 17 18.48 28.27 8.17
N ASP A 18 19.30 27.26 8.47
CA ASP A 18 19.93 26.34 7.51
C ASP A 18 19.07 25.09 7.18
N ASP A 19 17.80 25.05 7.62
CA ASP A 19 16.84 23.94 7.46
C ASP A 19 17.32 22.58 8.02
N ILE A 20 18.23 22.59 9.00
CA ILE A 20 18.79 21.39 9.64
C ILE A 20 17.80 20.80 10.66
N ILE A 21 17.08 21.65 11.39
CA ILE A 21 16.06 21.26 12.37
C ILE A 21 14.71 21.87 12.01
N SER A 22 13.62 21.16 12.29
CA SER A 22 12.27 21.64 11.98
C SER A 22 11.86 22.79 12.92
N GLU A 23 10.88 23.60 12.51
CA GLU A 23 10.35 24.70 13.35
C GLU A 23 9.85 24.20 14.71
N SER A 24 9.19 23.04 14.76
CA SER A 24 8.73 22.45 16.02
C SER A 24 9.89 22.04 16.92
N ASP A 25 10.96 21.48 16.36
CA ASP A 25 12.14 21.08 17.12
C ASP A 25 12.90 22.31 17.62
N TYR A 26 13.03 23.34 16.78
CA TYR A 26 13.64 24.62 17.18
C TYR A 26 12.87 25.27 18.33
N VAL A 27 11.52 25.29 18.28
CA VAL A 27 10.69 25.85 19.35
C VAL A 27 10.85 25.09 20.66
N GLU A 28 10.85 23.75 20.63
CA GLU A 28 11.01 22.94 21.84
C GLU A 28 12.44 23.03 22.41
N LEU A 29 13.47 22.97 21.57
CA LEU A 29 14.87 23.11 22.00
C LEU A 29 15.14 24.50 22.57
N LYS A 30 14.62 25.55 21.94
CA LYS A 30 14.67 26.91 22.47
C LYS A 30 13.97 27.02 23.82
N ARG A 31 12.82 26.36 24.00
CA ARG A 31 12.10 26.31 25.28
C ARG A 31 12.93 25.64 26.37
N ILE A 32 13.60 24.53 26.06
CA ILE A 32 14.48 23.79 26.98
C ILE A 32 15.66 24.66 27.41
N VAL A 33 16.37 25.30 26.48
CA VAL A 33 17.51 26.17 26.79
C VAL A 33 17.07 27.35 27.67
N LEU A 34 15.93 27.98 27.37
CA LEU A 34 15.39 29.08 28.18
C LEU A 34 14.91 28.62 29.57
N ALA A 35 14.40 27.39 29.69
CA ALA A 35 14.02 26.82 30.98
C ALA A 35 15.26 26.54 31.86
N ALA A 36 16.34 26.02 31.28
CA ALA A 36 17.61 25.81 31.96
C ALA A 36 18.25 27.12 32.47
N VAL A 37 18.10 28.20 31.69
CA VAL A 37 18.53 29.55 32.12
C VAL A 37 17.71 30.07 33.30
N LYS A 38 16.39 29.79 33.33
CA LYS A 38 15.54 30.20 34.45
C LYS A 38 15.83 29.40 35.71
N SER A 39 16.14 28.11 35.60
CA SER A 39 16.48 27.29 36.76
C SER A 39 17.84 27.65 37.35
N SER A 40 18.82 28.06 36.54
CA SER A 40 20.13 28.52 37.04
C SER A 40 20.09 29.90 37.70
N GLN A 41 19.16 30.77 37.29
CA GLN A 41 18.99 32.10 37.90
C GLN A 41 18.23 32.09 39.24
N GLY A 42 17.50 31.02 39.56
CA GLY A 42 16.74 30.89 40.81
C GLY A 42 17.54 30.49 42.05
N ALA A 43 18.85 30.28 41.94
CA ALA A 43 19.71 29.81 43.03
C ALA A 43 20.53 30.92 43.74
N SER A 44 20.35 32.19 43.35
CA SER A 44 21.17 33.31 43.81
C SER A 44 20.32 34.54 44.09
N THR A 45 19.60 34.57 45.21
CA THR A 45 19.21 35.76 46.00
C THR A 45 18.19 35.37 47.08
N LEU A 46 18.68 35.03 48.27
CA LEU A 46 17.92 35.17 49.52
C LEU A 46 18.93 35.55 50.62
N ASP A 47 19.19 36.85 50.74
CA ASP A 47 19.64 37.47 51.98
C ASP A 47 19.19 38.93 51.97
N GLY A 48 18.53 39.36 53.06
CA GLY A 48 18.34 40.76 53.43
C GLY A 48 17.07 41.46 52.93
N GLN A 49 16.10 41.61 53.84
CA GLN A 49 15.57 42.89 54.37
C GLN A 49 14.05 42.95 54.58
N GLU A 50 13.75 43.18 55.86
CA GLU A 50 12.80 44.14 56.44
C GLU A 50 11.30 44.09 56.09
N GLN A 51 10.53 43.76 57.13
CA GLN A 51 9.10 44.05 57.26
C GLN A 51 8.85 45.56 57.39
N PRO A 52 7.64 46.01 57.02
CA PRO A 52 6.88 46.77 58.00
C PRO A 52 5.42 46.30 58.16
N GLU A 53 4.86 46.81 59.24
CA GLU A 53 3.68 46.36 60.00
C GLU A 53 2.31 46.62 59.34
N ALA A 54 1.36 45.80 59.79
CA ALA A 54 -0.05 46.05 60.13
C ALA A 54 -0.99 46.80 59.15
N ASN A 55 -2.09 46.14 58.75
CA ASN A 55 -3.37 46.28 59.47
C ASN A 55 -4.48 45.32 58.98
N SER A 56 -5.30 44.85 59.94
CA SER A 56 -6.75 44.49 59.88
C SER A 56 -7.28 43.56 58.78
N SER A 57 -8.25 42.65 58.98
CA SER A 57 -8.96 41.99 60.09
C SER A 57 -10.04 41.16 59.36
N GLU A 58 -10.24 39.88 59.68
CA GLU A 58 -11.55 39.16 59.75
C GLU A 58 -11.40 37.62 59.70
N PRO A 59 -12.37 36.84 60.23
CA PRO A 59 -12.06 35.71 61.09
C PRO A 59 -12.14 34.31 60.46
N ALA A 60 -11.54 33.39 61.22
CA ALA A 60 -11.21 32.02 60.93
C ALA A 60 -12.39 31.02 60.96
N ALA A 61 -12.20 29.91 60.23
CA ALA A 61 -12.81 28.60 60.48
C ALA A 61 -11.70 27.57 60.79
N PRO A 62 -11.95 26.54 61.63
CA PRO A 62 -10.89 25.75 62.24
C PRO A 62 -10.37 24.66 61.31
N ARG A 63 -9.04 24.49 61.25
CA ARG A 63 -8.39 23.31 60.65
C ARG A 63 -7.63 22.52 61.71
N SER A 64 -7.82 21.21 61.63
CA SER A 64 -7.28 20.17 62.48
C SER A 64 -5.75 20.07 62.40
N HIS A 65 -5.13 19.88 63.56
CA HIS A 65 -3.71 19.59 63.74
C HIS A 65 -3.35 18.19 63.19
N THR A 66 -2.35 18.13 62.32
CA THR A 66 -1.52 16.94 62.12
C THR A 66 -0.06 17.27 62.46
N PRO A 67 0.68 16.35 63.09
CA PRO A 67 2.01 16.60 63.62
C PRO A 67 3.04 16.70 62.49
N THR A 68 3.89 17.72 62.56
CA THR A 68 4.97 18.00 61.61
C THR A 68 6.14 17.04 61.87
N PRO A 69 6.71 16.39 60.84
CA PRO A 69 7.87 15.51 61.03
C PRO A 69 9.16 16.30 61.27
N PRO A 70 10.16 15.72 61.96
CA PRO A 70 11.39 16.40 62.35
C PRO A 70 12.20 16.88 61.14
N ALA A 71 12.75 18.09 61.26
CA ALA A 71 13.41 18.84 60.19
C ALA A 71 14.63 18.13 59.55
N SER A 72 15.22 17.14 60.22
CA SER A 72 16.43 16.44 59.75
C SER A 72 16.19 15.46 58.58
N ASN A 73 14.95 15.11 58.25
CA ASN A 73 14.62 14.23 57.10
C ASN A 73 14.29 14.98 55.80
N ARG A 74 14.15 16.31 55.83
CA ARG A 74 13.83 17.09 54.62
C ARG A 74 15.04 17.30 53.73
N ASP A 75 16.21 17.49 54.32
CA ASP A 75 17.42 17.79 53.55
C ASP A 75 18.00 16.55 52.86
N THR A 76 17.91 15.36 53.49
CA THR A 76 18.26 14.08 52.87
C THR A 76 17.32 13.72 51.72
N ALA A 77 16.01 13.86 51.90
CA ALA A 77 15.04 13.63 50.83
C ALA A 77 15.20 14.60 49.65
N LYS A 78 15.60 15.86 49.92
CA LYS A 78 15.90 16.84 48.87
C LYS A 78 17.16 16.47 48.10
N LEU A 79 18.20 16.01 48.80
CA LEU A 79 19.47 15.58 48.20
C LEU A 79 19.29 14.32 47.32
N GLU A 80 18.53 13.32 47.80
CA GLU A 80 18.19 12.14 47.01
C GLU A 80 17.38 12.49 45.76
N ARG A 81 16.42 13.41 45.89
CA ARG A 81 15.61 13.86 44.75
C ARG A 81 16.43 14.63 43.72
N MET A 82 17.41 15.43 44.16
CA MET A 82 18.35 16.09 43.25
C MET A 82 19.25 15.09 42.52
N LYS A 83 19.70 14.04 43.21
CA LYS A 83 20.51 12.98 42.61
C LYS A 83 19.75 12.22 41.54
N VAL A 84 18.50 11.84 41.81
CA VAL A 84 17.62 11.18 40.82
C VAL A 84 17.36 12.07 39.60
N LEU A 85 17.17 13.38 39.80
CA LEU A 85 16.98 14.32 38.69
C LEU A 85 18.26 14.49 37.86
N GLN A 86 19.43 14.49 38.49
CA GLN A 86 20.71 14.52 37.78
C GLN A 86 20.92 13.24 36.97
N ASP A 87 20.66 12.06 37.54
CA ASP A 87 20.78 10.78 36.83
C ASP A 87 19.83 10.71 35.62
N ILE A 88 18.62 11.25 35.73
CA ILE A 88 17.67 11.37 34.61
C ILE A 88 18.21 12.32 33.53
N ALA A 89 18.77 13.46 33.93
CA ALA A 89 19.33 14.43 33.00
C ALA A 89 20.54 13.85 32.24
N ASP A 90 21.42 13.14 32.94
CA ASP A 90 22.60 12.50 32.35
C ASP A 90 22.20 11.36 31.40
N ALA A 91 21.18 10.57 31.75
CA ALA A 91 20.63 9.55 30.87
C ALA A 91 19.97 10.14 29.60
N GLN A 92 19.27 11.27 29.74
CA GLN A 92 18.71 11.99 28.58
C GLN A 92 19.80 12.57 27.69
N LEU A 93 20.86 13.15 28.28
CA LEU A 93 21.99 13.69 27.55
C LEU A 93 22.73 12.60 26.76
N ALA A 94 22.98 11.44 27.38
CA ALA A 94 23.58 10.29 26.71
C ALA A 94 22.75 9.81 25.50
N LYS A 95 21.42 9.76 25.65
CA LYS A 95 20.50 9.39 24.56
C LYS A 95 20.52 10.39 23.41
N VAL A 96 20.59 11.69 23.71
CA VAL A 96 20.72 12.74 22.69
C VAL A 96 22.07 12.65 21.98
N SER A 97 23.17 12.43 22.70
CA SER A 97 24.49 12.22 22.09
C SER A 97 24.52 11.01 21.15
N GLU A 98 23.91 9.89 21.53
CA GLU A 98 23.77 8.71 20.65
C GLU A 98 22.95 9.04 19.38
N GLN A 99 21.86 9.79 19.53
CA GLN A 99 21.05 10.23 18.38
C GLN A 99 21.83 11.14 17.44
N VAL A 100 22.66 12.06 17.97
CA VAL A 100 23.50 12.95 17.17
C VAL A 100 24.54 12.17 16.37
N GLU A 101 25.20 11.16 16.96
CA GLU A 101 26.16 10.33 16.22
C GLU A 101 25.48 9.48 15.13
N ASN A 102 24.31 8.91 15.42
CA ASN A 102 23.51 8.20 14.40
C ASN A 102 23.12 9.12 13.23
N LEU A 103 22.75 10.37 13.50
CA LEU A 103 22.43 11.36 12.46
C LEU A 103 23.66 11.77 11.65
N LYS A 104 24.84 11.89 12.27
CA LYS A 104 26.10 12.14 11.56
C LYS A 104 26.46 11.00 10.60
N GLU A 105 26.24 9.74 11.01
CA GLU A 105 26.47 8.58 10.15
C GLU A 105 25.49 8.55 8.96
N GLN A 106 24.21 8.84 9.20
CA GLN A 106 23.20 8.96 8.13
C GLN A 106 23.56 10.07 7.14
N LEU A 107 23.98 11.24 7.63
CA LEU A 107 24.42 12.36 6.79
C LEU A 107 25.65 12.00 5.95
N ALA A 108 26.59 11.22 6.50
CA ALA A 108 27.75 10.73 5.76
C ALA A 108 27.35 9.75 4.64
N ASP A 109 26.41 8.84 4.89
CA ASP A 109 25.91 7.92 3.85
C ASP A 109 25.11 8.66 2.77
N GLU A 110 24.30 9.67 3.13
CA GLU A 110 23.60 10.50 2.15
C GLU A 110 24.56 11.33 1.28
N LYS A 111 25.59 11.94 1.86
CA LYS A 111 26.66 12.63 1.11
C LYS A 111 27.39 11.66 0.17
N SER A 112 27.61 10.41 0.59
CA SER A 112 28.19 9.35 -0.25
C SER A 112 27.27 8.98 -1.43
N ARG A 113 25.97 8.83 -1.18
CA ARG A 113 24.94 8.56 -2.21
C ARG A 113 24.81 9.73 -3.19
N ALA A 114 24.79 10.97 -2.71
CA ALA A 114 24.75 12.17 -3.54
C ALA A 114 25.95 12.23 -4.50
N ARG A 115 27.16 12.00 -4.00
CA ARG A 115 28.38 11.90 -4.84
C ARG A 115 28.32 10.77 -5.87
N LYS A 116 27.73 9.62 -5.53
CA LYS A 116 27.50 8.52 -6.50
C LYS A 116 26.49 8.93 -7.57
N PHE A 117 25.41 9.60 -7.21
CA PHE A 117 24.41 10.11 -8.15
C PHE A 117 24.98 11.17 -9.08
N GLU A 118 25.79 12.10 -8.57
CA GLU A 118 26.45 13.12 -9.36
C GLU A 118 27.43 12.51 -10.38
N LYS A 119 28.23 11.51 -9.97
CA LYS A 119 29.07 10.71 -10.88
C LYS A 119 28.26 9.99 -11.94
N LEU A 120 27.10 9.42 -11.59
CA LEU A 120 26.20 8.75 -12.54
C LEU A 120 25.57 9.76 -13.52
N ALA A 121 25.13 10.92 -13.03
CA ALA A 121 24.58 11.99 -13.85
C ALA A 121 25.61 12.53 -14.84
N HIS A 122 26.86 12.72 -14.41
CA HIS A 122 27.96 13.12 -15.28
C HIS A 122 28.29 12.04 -16.32
N LYS A 123 28.26 10.75 -15.93
CA LYS A 123 28.42 9.61 -16.85
C LYS A 123 27.27 9.53 -17.87
N TRP A 124 26.05 9.87 -17.48
CA TRP A 124 24.88 9.91 -18.36
C TRP A 124 24.94 11.11 -19.31
N LYS A 125 25.35 12.29 -18.85
CA LYS A 125 25.60 13.47 -19.71
C LYS A 125 26.70 13.19 -20.74
N ARG A 126 27.77 12.48 -20.38
CA ARG A 126 28.78 11.99 -21.36
C ARG A 126 28.19 11.00 -22.37
N ARG A 127 27.36 10.05 -21.91
CA ARG A 127 26.69 9.06 -22.78
C ARG A 127 25.63 9.66 -23.70
N ALA A 128 25.02 10.78 -23.32
CA ALA A 128 24.03 11.49 -24.15
C ALA A 128 24.68 12.27 -25.31
N LYS A 129 25.96 12.66 -25.18
CA LYS A 129 26.72 13.36 -26.22
C LYS A 129 27.45 12.42 -27.19
N GLU A 130 27.58 11.13 -26.87
CA GLU A 130 28.19 10.14 -27.76
C GLU A 130 27.13 9.28 -28.46
N PRO A 131 27.21 9.05 -29.79
CA PRO A 131 26.37 8.07 -30.45
C PRO A 131 26.58 6.70 -29.79
N GLY A 132 25.50 6.08 -29.32
CA GLY A 132 25.57 4.91 -28.45
C GLY A 132 26.38 3.75 -29.07
N PRO A 133 26.90 2.79 -28.29
CA PRO A 133 27.79 1.73 -28.78
C PRO A 133 27.23 0.94 -29.96
N LYS A 134 25.91 0.72 -30.00
CA LYS A 134 25.21 0.08 -31.14
C LYS A 134 25.17 0.96 -32.39
N GLN A 135 25.15 2.28 -32.24
CA GLN A 135 25.16 3.26 -33.31
C GLN A 135 26.58 3.49 -33.83
N LYS A 136 27.59 3.58 -32.95
CA LYS A 136 29.03 3.52 -33.30
C LYS A 136 29.38 2.22 -34.00
N LEU A 137 28.98 1.04 -33.48
CA LEU A 137 29.19 -0.23 -34.18
C LEU A 137 28.44 -0.31 -35.51
N ARG A 138 27.25 0.31 -35.64
CA ARG A 138 26.52 0.35 -36.92
C ARG A 138 27.16 1.27 -37.93
N LEU A 139 27.74 2.40 -37.52
CA LEU A 139 28.47 3.31 -38.39
C LEU A 139 29.83 2.75 -38.81
N ILE A 140 30.57 2.16 -37.86
CA ILE A 140 31.83 1.47 -38.11
C ILE A 140 31.56 0.26 -39.02
N ARG A 141 30.59 -0.60 -38.70
CA ARG A 141 30.20 -1.70 -39.60
C ARG A 141 29.68 -1.22 -40.95
N ARG A 142 28.98 -0.09 -41.07
CA ARG A 142 28.53 0.42 -42.38
C ARG A 142 29.67 0.98 -43.22
N LYS A 143 30.63 1.69 -42.62
CA LYS A 143 31.85 2.13 -43.33
C LYS A 143 32.74 0.94 -43.70
N GLU A 144 32.93 0.00 -42.79
CA GLU A 144 33.78 -1.18 -43.00
C GLU A 144 33.14 -2.20 -43.96
N LEU A 145 31.81 -2.43 -43.92
CA LEU A 145 31.14 -3.27 -44.93
C LEU A 145 31.16 -2.65 -46.33
N ALA A 146 31.17 -1.31 -46.43
CA ALA A 146 31.28 -0.61 -47.70
C ALA A 146 32.72 -0.73 -48.28
N GLU A 147 33.76 -0.74 -47.43
CA GLU A 147 35.15 -0.94 -47.86
C GLU A 147 35.50 -2.43 -48.09
N HIS A 148 34.93 -3.35 -47.30
CA HIS A 148 35.20 -4.79 -47.38
C HIS A 148 34.46 -5.53 -48.50
N SER A 149 33.57 -4.86 -49.24
CA SER A 149 32.91 -5.45 -50.40
C SER A 149 33.82 -5.57 -51.64
N LYS A 150 35.04 -5.01 -51.60
CA LYS A 150 35.90 -4.88 -52.80
C LYS A 150 37.20 -5.69 -52.79
N ASP A 151 37.68 -6.21 -51.65
CA ASP A 151 38.91 -7.04 -51.61
C ASP A 151 38.89 -8.14 -50.51
N PRO A 152 38.83 -9.43 -50.90
CA PRO A 152 38.88 -10.59 -50.01
C PRO A 152 40.16 -10.71 -49.16
N ARG A 153 41.29 -10.12 -49.58
CA ARG A 153 42.58 -10.22 -48.88
C ARG A 153 42.60 -9.40 -47.58
N LEU A 154 41.89 -8.27 -47.56
CA LEU A 154 41.73 -7.42 -46.37
C LEU A 154 40.90 -8.12 -45.28
N ARG A 155 39.91 -8.94 -45.66
CA ARG A 155 39.13 -9.77 -44.73
C ARG A 155 40.00 -10.77 -43.96
N LYS A 156 40.93 -11.44 -44.66
CA LYS A 156 41.82 -12.45 -44.05
C LYS A 156 42.85 -11.82 -43.10
N LYS A 157 43.38 -10.63 -43.46
CA LYS A 157 44.31 -9.86 -42.59
C LYS A 157 43.63 -9.34 -41.33
N HIS A 158 42.38 -8.87 -41.45
CA HIS A 158 41.60 -8.40 -40.31
C HIS A 158 41.23 -9.54 -39.34
N LEU A 159 40.87 -10.72 -39.87
CA LEU A 159 40.59 -11.91 -39.05
C LEU A 159 41.82 -12.33 -38.23
N ARG A 160 43.02 -12.31 -38.84
CA ARG A 160 44.28 -12.64 -38.14
C ARG A 160 44.61 -11.64 -37.04
N ARG A 161 44.38 -10.33 -37.26
CA ARG A 161 44.59 -9.30 -36.25
C ARG A 161 43.64 -9.45 -35.07
N MET A 162 42.36 -9.69 -35.32
CA MET A 162 41.38 -9.98 -34.27
C MET A 162 41.73 -11.23 -33.46
N ILE A 163 42.25 -12.28 -34.10
CA ILE A 163 42.69 -13.50 -33.41
C ILE A 163 43.91 -13.21 -32.51
N SER A 164 44.88 -12.43 -33.01
CA SER A 164 46.07 -12.02 -32.26
C SER A 164 45.72 -11.15 -31.05
N ASP A 165 44.81 -10.19 -31.21
CA ASP A 165 44.38 -9.29 -30.13
C ASP A 165 43.58 -10.04 -29.06
N LEU A 166 42.79 -11.04 -29.47
CA LEU A 166 42.04 -11.91 -28.56
C LEU A 166 42.96 -12.87 -27.79
N ASP A 167 43.97 -13.41 -28.44
CA ASP A 167 44.98 -14.29 -27.81
C ASP A 167 45.85 -13.50 -26.81
N GLY A 168 46.21 -12.26 -27.14
CA GLY A 168 46.88 -11.32 -26.23
C GLY A 168 46.04 -10.97 -25.01
N TYR A 169 44.74 -10.72 -25.18
CA TYR A 169 43.82 -10.43 -24.07
C TYR A 169 43.64 -11.63 -23.13
N ILE A 170 43.55 -12.85 -23.68
CA ILE A 170 43.42 -14.09 -22.89
C ILE A 170 44.71 -14.37 -22.12
N LYS A 171 45.88 -14.27 -22.76
CA LYS A 171 47.19 -14.47 -22.12
C LYS A 171 47.48 -13.42 -21.03
N ALA A 172 47.06 -12.18 -21.23
CA ALA A 172 47.25 -11.10 -20.25
C ALA A 172 46.34 -11.25 -19.02
N LYS A 173 45.14 -11.81 -19.17
CA LYS A 173 44.13 -11.84 -18.11
C LYS A 173 44.13 -13.12 -17.27
N PHE A 174 44.72 -14.20 -17.77
CA PHE A 174 44.63 -15.53 -17.15
C PHE A 174 45.98 -16.13 -16.71
N ARG A 175 47.04 -15.31 -16.58
CA ARG A 175 48.35 -15.76 -16.08
C ARG A 175 48.41 -16.11 -14.59
N VAL A 176 47.32 -15.98 -13.82
CA VAL A 176 47.34 -16.10 -12.34
C VAL A 176 46.51 -17.26 -11.76
N TYR A 177 45.82 -18.07 -12.57
CA TYR A 177 44.98 -19.15 -12.02
C TYR A 177 45.34 -20.49 -12.65
N ALA A 178 46.16 -21.25 -11.93
CA ALA A 178 46.62 -22.58 -12.33
C ALA A 178 45.55 -23.68 -12.14
N ASP A 179 44.46 -23.41 -11.41
CA ASP A 179 43.40 -24.40 -11.18
C ASP A 179 42.07 -23.98 -11.85
N GLY A 180 41.90 -24.43 -13.09
CA GLY A 180 40.87 -23.97 -14.01
C GLY A 180 39.43 -24.44 -13.74
N GLU A 181 39.20 -25.44 -12.88
CA GLU A 181 37.84 -25.94 -12.61
C GLU A 181 37.08 -25.10 -11.57
N GLU A 182 37.73 -24.70 -10.47
CA GLU A 182 37.08 -23.96 -9.38
C GLU A 182 36.73 -22.52 -9.78
N ALA A 183 37.63 -21.84 -10.49
CA ALA A 183 37.40 -20.50 -11.03
C ALA A 183 36.23 -20.46 -12.03
N MET A 184 36.02 -21.55 -12.78
CA MET A 184 34.94 -21.65 -13.75
C MET A 184 33.58 -21.89 -13.07
N MET A 185 33.57 -22.59 -11.94
CA MET A 185 32.37 -22.83 -11.12
C MET A 185 31.91 -21.56 -10.38
N ASN A 186 32.84 -20.75 -9.88
CA ASN A 186 32.53 -19.46 -9.26
C ASN A 186 31.94 -18.45 -10.26
N LEU A 187 32.37 -18.50 -11.52
CA LEU A 187 31.82 -17.65 -12.59
C LEU A 187 30.37 -18.01 -12.96
N LEU A 188 29.98 -19.27 -12.81
CA LEU A 188 28.64 -19.78 -13.13
C LEU A 188 27.62 -19.53 -12.00
N GLY A 189 28.08 -19.36 -10.76
CA GLY A 189 27.26 -19.03 -9.60
C GLY A 189 26.87 -17.55 -9.49
N ASP A 190 27.57 -16.65 -10.20
CA ASP A 190 27.30 -15.22 -10.17
C ASP A 190 26.23 -14.82 -11.22
N ASN A 191 25.03 -14.49 -10.73
CA ASN A 191 23.86 -14.09 -11.52
C ASN A 191 24.05 -12.79 -12.34
N SER A 192 25.22 -12.16 -12.27
CA SER A 192 25.55 -10.93 -12.99
C SER A 192 26.34 -11.14 -14.30
N THR A 193 26.62 -12.39 -14.70
CA THR A 193 27.45 -12.66 -15.89
C THR A 193 26.81 -12.20 -17.19
N SER A 194 27.50 -11.29 -17.89
CA SER A 194 27.03 -10.70 -19.16
C SER A 194 26.94 -11.75 -20.28
N GLU A 195 26.02 -11.54 -21.24
CA GLU A 195 25.83 -12.38 -22.45
C GLU A 195 27.14 -12.65 -23.22
N HIS A 196 28.11 -11.74 -23.14
CA HIS A 196 29.44 -11.89 -23.75
C HIS A 196 30.29 -12.97 -23.07
N VAL A 197 30.21 -13.09 -21.75
CA VAL A 197 30.90 -14.12 -20.95
C VAL A 197 30.31 -15.49 -21.22
N GLN A 198 28.99 -15.58 -21.35
CA GLN A 198 28.31 -16.85 -21.71
C GLN A 198 28.70 -17.34 -23.11
N GLN A 199 28.83 -16.43 -24.09
CA GLN A 199 29.30 -16.76 -25.44
C GLN A 199 30.76 -17.19 -25.48
N LEU A 200 31.63 -16.58 -24.66
CA LEU A 200 33.02 -16.99 -24.49
C LEU A 200 33.14 -18.36 -23.83
N LEU A 201 32.36 -18.61 -22.78
CA LEU A 201 32.31 -19.90 -22.09
C LEU A 201 31.85 -21.02 -23.03
N THR A 202 30.84 -20.74 -23.86
CA THR A 202 30.36 -21.68 -24.90
C THR A 202 31.45 -22.02 -25.92
N LYS A 203 32.23 -21.03 -26.35
CA LYS A 203 33.35 -21.24 -27.28
C LYS A 203 34.51 -22.01 -26.63
N LEU A 204 34.77 -21.78 -25.34
CA LEU A 204 35.82 -22.46 -24.58
C LEU A 204 35.46 -23.95 -24.35
N LEU A 205 34.23 -24.21 -23.90
CA LEU A 205 33.71 -25.58 -23.70
C LEU A 205 33.64 -26.38 -25.00
N ASN A 206 33.43 -25.72 -26.15
CA ASN A 206 33.48 -26.37 -27.46
C ASN A 206 34.91 -26.69 -27.94
N ARG A 207 35.95 -26.09 -27.33
CA ARG A 207 37.37 -26.38 -27.65
C ARG A 207 38.01 -27.35 -26.65
N LEU A 208 37.44 -27.54 -25.46
CA LEU A 208 37.93 -28.44 -24.41
C LEU A 208 36.84 -29.46 -24.02
N PRO A 209 36.57 -30.47 -24.87
CA PRO A 209 35.41 -31.35 -24.73
C PRO A 209 35.43 -32.27 -23.50
N HIS A 210 36.60 -32.50 -22.89
CA HIS A 210 36.72 -33.31 -21.66
C HIS A 210 36.20 -32.57 -20.41
N LEU A 211 36.52 -31.28 -20.24
CA LEU A 211 35.98 -30.42 -19.17
C LEU A 211 34.47 -30.19 -19.32
N LYS A 212 33.99 -30.16 -20.57
CA LYS A 212 32.56 -30.01 -20.89
C LYS A 212 31.71 -31.12 -20.24
N LYS A 213 32.18 -32.38 -20.24
CA LYS A 213 31.42 -33.50 -19.63
C LYS A 213 31.36 -33.42 -18.10
N SER A 214 32.45 -33.07 -17.41
CA SER A 214 32.51 -32.98 -15.94
C SER A 214 31.64 -31.84 -15.40
N VAL A 215 31.81 -30.65 -15.97
CA VAL A 215 31.09 -29.44 -15.53
C VAL A 215 29.62 -29.52 -15.90
N GLN A 216 29.26 -30.07 -17.06
CA GLN A 216 27.85 -30.29 -17.41
C GLN A 216 27.16 -31.27 -16.46
N ARG A 217 27.79 -32.40 -16.08
CA ARG A 217 27.17 -33.35 -15.13
C ARG A 217 26.90 -32.70 -13.78
N THR A 218 27.84 -31.92 -13.27
CA THR A 218 27.72 -31.27 -11.95
C THR A 218 26.66 -30.16 -11.95
N VAL A 219 26.59 -29.37 -13.04
CA VAL A 219 25.57 -28.33 -13.22
C VAL A 219 24.18 -28.95 -13.42
N VAL A 220 24.06 -30.02 -14.21
CA VAL A 220 22.80 -30.74 -14.43
C VAL A 220 22.31 -31.35 -13.11
N ARG A 221 23.19 -32.00 -12.34
CA ARG A 221 22.82 -32.59 -11.04
C ARG A 221 22.29 -31.54 -10.05
N ARG A 222 22.98 -30.40 -9.88
CA ARG A 222 22.50 -29.30 -9.01
C ARG A 222 21.20 -28.67 -9.50
N ILE A 223 20.99 -28.65 -10.82
CA ILE A 223 19.73 -28.20 -11.42
C ILE A 223 18.62 -29.21 -11.12
N GLU A 224 18.82 -30.50 -11.33
CA GLU A 224 17.85 -31.55 -11.02
C GLU A 224 17.49 -31.60 -9.52
N GLU A 225 18.47 -31.39 -8.64
CA GLU A 225 18.29 -31.32 -7.18
C GLU A 225 17.49 -30.09 -6.72
N HIS A 226 17.36 -29.02 -7.52
CA HIS A 226 16.72 -27.76 -7.10
C HIS A 226 15.55 -27.31 -7.99
N TRP A 227 15.37 -27.89 -9.17
CA TRP A 227 14.36 -27.50 -10.16
C TRP A 227 13.27 -28.56 -10.28
N THR A 228 12.29 -28.52 -9.38
CA THR A 228 11.07 -29.34 -9.49
C THR A 228 10.12 -28.79 -10.57
N ALA A 229 9.17 -29.61 -11.04
CA ALA A 229 8.13 -29.19 -11.99
C ALA A 229 7.34 -27.97 -11.50
N GLU A 230 7.09 -27.89 -10.19
CA GLU A 230 6.43 -26.76 -9.52
C GLU A 230 7.26 -25.48 -9.57
N VAL A 231 8.59 -25.59 -9.44
CA VAL A 231 9.52 -24.44 -9.56
C VAL A 231 9.54 -23.92 -11.00
N GLY A 232 9.55 -24.83 -12.00
CA GLY A 232 9.48 -24.47 -13.41
C GLY A 232 8.19 -23.73 -13.79
N LEU A 233 7.04 -24.20 -13.26
CA LEU A 233 5.75 -23.55 -13.47
C LEU A 233 5.66 -22.19 -12.77
N ALA A 234 6.14 -22.10 -11.51
CA ALA A 234 6.16 -20.86 -10.75
C ALA A 234 7.02 -19.77 -11.40
N ILE A 235 8.20 -20.11 -11.93
CA ILE A 235 9.08 -19.16 -12.64
C ILE A 235 8.42 -18.63 -13.92
N ARG A 236 7.72 -19.49 -14.67
CA ARG A 236 7.05 -19.10 -15.92
C ARG A 236 5.90 -18.12 -15.67
N LEU A 237 5.15 -18.31 -14.60
CA LEU A 237 4.02 -17.45 -14.24
C LEU A 237 4.47 -16.14 -13.60
N ARG A 238 5.57 -16.14 -12.85
CA ARG A 238 6.04 -14.98 -12.08
C ARG A 238 6.94 -14.01 -12.86
N CYS A 239 7.85 -14.52 -13.69
CA CYS A 239 8.95 -13.70 -14.21
C CYS A 239 8.63 -12.97 -15.53
N ARG A 240 7.39 -13.05 -16.06
CA ARG A 240 7.02 -12.48 -17.38
C ARG A 240 8.10 -12.74 -18.46
N ILE A 241 8.75 -13.91 -18.42
CA ILE A 241 9.99 -14.14 -19.18
C ILE A 241 9.61 -14.07 -20.66
N PRO A 242 10.05 -13.05 -21.42
CA PRO A 242 9.95 -13.14 -22.87
C PRO A 242 10.67 -14.42 -23.27
N GLU A 243 10.04 -15.26 -24.10
CA GLU A 243 10.38 -16.67 -24.43
C GLU A 243 11.85 -17.01 -24.75
N ARG A 244 12.82 -16.10 -24.67
CA ARG A 244 14.16 -16.21 -25.26
C ARG A 244 15.33 -16.51 -24.31
N PRO A 245 15.53 -15.88 -23.14
CA PRO A 245 16.81 -16.04 -22.42
C PRO A 245 16.97 -17.43 -21.77
N TYR A 246 15.88 -18.02 -21.27
CA TYR A 246 15.93 -19.26 -20.49
C TYR A 246 15.35 -20.49 -21.21
N GLN A 247 14.64 -20.30 -22.34
CA GLN A 247 14.14 -21.41 -23.15
C GLN A 247 15.29 -22.23 -23.74
N TYR A 248 16.44 -21.60 -24.01
CA TYR A 248 17.65 -22.31 -24.44
C TYR A 248 18.18 -23.23 -23.32
N LEU A 249 18.22 -22.76 -22.08
CA LEU A 249 18.60 -23.58 -20.91
C LEU A 249 17.66 -24.78 -20.74
N ILE A 250 16.34 -24.55 -20.78
CA ILE A 250 15.32 -25.60 -20.66
C ILE A 250 15.40 -26.60 -21.82
N ASN A 251 15.61 -26.11 -23.06
CA ASN A 251 15.79 -26.98 -24.22
C ASN A 251 17.10 -27.77 -24.11
N SER A 252 18.17 -27.18 -23.57
CA SER A 252 19.47 -27.87 -23.40
C SER A 252 19.38 -29.01 -22.38
N LEU A 253 18.52 -28.86 -21.35
CA LEU A 253 18.27 -29.89 -20.34
C LEU A 253 17.45 -31.08 -20.87
N SER A 254 16.72 -30.90 -21.97
CA SER A 254 15.90 -31.96 -22.57
C SER A 254 16.68 -32.80 -23.60
N TYR A 255 18.00 -32.67 -23.67
CA TYR A 255 18.87 -33.56 -24.44
C TYR A 255 19.90 -34.25 -23.54
N LYS A 256 19.91 -35.59 -23.57
CA LYS A 256 20.93 -36.42 -22.93
C LYS A 256 21.86 -36.93 -24.03
N TYR A 257 23.16 -36.82 -23.82
CA TYR A 257 24.12 -37.38 -24.75
C TYR A 257 24.09 -38.90 -24.65
N SER A 258 23.76 -39.56 -25.76
CA SER A 258 23.79 -41.01 -25.89
C SER A 258 25.21 -41.43 -26.32
N PRO A 259 25.96 -42.15 -25.47
CA PRO A 259 27.30 -42.62 -25.82
C PRO A 259 27.27 -43.63 -26.97
N GLU A 260 26.17 -44.37 -27.10
CA GLU A 260 25.98 -45.43 -28.09
C GLU A 260 25.81 -44.87 -29.51
N THR A 261 25.19 -43.70 -29.64
CA THR A 261 24.94 -43.07 -30.94
C THR A 261 25.81 -41.84 -31.22
N ASP A 262 26.69 -41.48 -30.27
CA ASP A 262 27.54 -40.29 -30.26
C ASP A 262 26.77 -38.98 -30.55
N LYS A 263 25.50 -38.92 -30.16
CA LYS A 263 24.60 -37.80 -30.43
C LYS A 263 23.86 -37.37 -29.17
N TYR A 264 23.49 -36.09 -29.15
CA TYR A 264 22.58 -35.55 -28.13
C TYR A 264 21.16 -35.92 -28.51
N GLU A 265 20.60 -36.89 -27.79
CA GLU A 265 19.26 -37.39 -28.01
C GLU A 265 18.31 -36.74 -27.03
N LYS A 266 17.08 -36.47 -27.47
CA LYS A 266 16.11 -35.78 -26.64
C LYS A 266 15.64 -36.73 -25.53
N HIS A 267 15.90 -36.38 -24.27
CA HIS A 267 15.51 -37.17 -23.11
C HIS A 267 14.42 -36.47 -22.32
N TYR A 268 13.41 -37.24 -21.90
CA TYR A 268 12.28 -36.73 -21.15
C TYR A 268 12.64 -36.66 -19.67
N ILE A 269 12.74 -35.45 -19.13
CA ILE A 269 13.10 -35.21 -17.73
C ILE A 269 12.06 -35.81 -16.77
N ALA A 270 10.81 -35.98 -17.23
CA ALA A 270 9.78 -36.83 -16.61
C ALA A 270 8.64 -37.12 -17.63
N PRO A 271 7.84 -38.19 -17.47
CA PRO A 271 6.61 -38.40 -18.23
C PRO A 271 5.66 -37.21 -18.00
N GLY A 272 5.40 -36.42 -19.04
CA GLY A 272 4.49 -35.26 -18.98
C GLY A 272 5.15 -33.88 -18.86
N VAL A 273 6.48 -33.78 -18.73
CA VAL A 273 7.20 -32.51 -18.83
C VAL A 273 8.05 -32.50 -20.09
N CYS A 274 7.38 -32.46 -21.24
CA CYS A 274 7.98 -31.92 -22.45
C CYS A 274 7.53 -30.46 -22.54
N MET A 275 8.47 -29.53 -22.64
CA MET A 275 8.23 -28.28 -23.35
C MET A 275 8.80 -28.48 -24.74
N PRO A 276 8.07 -29.04 -25.71
CA PRO A 276 8.58 -29.04 -27.06
C PRO A 276 8.63 -27.56 -27.50
N SER A 277 9.50 -27.25 -28.45
CA SER A 277 9.41 -26.03 -29.26
C SER A 277 8.13 -26.09 -30.09
N LEU A 278 6.99 -26.10 -29.41
CA LEU A 278 5.68 -26.06 -30.00
C LEU A 278 5.45 -24.59 -30.35
N GLY A 279 5.26 -24.31 -31.63
CA GLY A 279 4.86 -22.98 -32.08
C GLY A 279 3.77 -22.40 -31.16
N ARG A 280 3.81 -21.09 -30.92
CA ARG A 280 3.13 -20.26 -29.88
C ARG A 280 1.75 -20.69 -29.35
N ASN A 281 1.04 -21.56 -30.05
CA ASN A 281 -0.30 -22.05 -29.72
C ASN A 281 -0.31 -23.40 -28.98
N ALA A 282 0.56 -24.37 -29.32
CA ALA A 282 0.45 -25.73 -28.79
C ALA A 282 1.06 -25.88 -27.37
N GLY A 283 2.16 -25.21 -27.06
CA GLY A 283 2.68 -25.15 -25.68
C GLY A 283 1.76 -24.38 -24.71
N LYS A 284 0.97 -23.43 -25.24
CA LYS A 284 -0.04 -22.69 -24.47
C LYS A 284 -1.26 -23.57 -24.19
N ASN A 285 -1.69 -24.38 -25.15
CA ASN A 285 -2.81 -25.31 -24.96
C ASN A 285 -2.47 -26.41 -23.94
N GLU A 286 -1.24 -26.95 -23.93
CA GLU A 286 -0.85 -27.95 -22.92
C GLU A 286 -0.66 -27.32 -21.53
N THR A 287 -0.15 -26.09 -21.44
CA THR A 287 -0.13 -25.35 -20.17
C THR A 287 -1.56 -25.12 -19.66
N ILE A 288 -2.49 -24.73 -20.53
CA ILE A 288 -3.91 -24.59 -20.19
C ILE A 288 -4.52 -25.95 -19.80
N ARG A 289 -4.14 -27.05 -20.47
CA ARG A 289 -4.62 -28.41 -20.17
C ARG A 289 -4.13 -28.89 -18.81
N LEU A 290 -2.84 -28.69 -18.49
CA LEU A 290 -2.25 -29.02 -17.20
C LEU A 290 -2.81 -28.14 -16.08
N MET A 291 -2.99 -26.85 -16.35
CA MET A 291 -3.68 -25.94 -15.44
C MET A 291 -5.12 -26.40 -15.21
N ASN A 292 -5.88 -26.73 -16.26
CA ASN A 292 -7.24 -27.28 -16.16
C ASN A 292 -7.29 -28.60 -15.37
N LYS A 293 -6.34 -29.51 -15.59
CA LYS A 293 -6.22 -30.76 -14.82
C LYS A 293 -5.95 -30.49 -13.33
N TYR A 294 -5.15 -29.48 -13.01
CA TYR A 294 -4.95 -29.01 -11.64
C TYR A 294 -6.21 -28.31 -11.10
N PHE A 295 -6.94 -27.57 -11.95
CA PHE A 295 -8.17 -26.85 -11.58
C PHE A 295 -9.38 -27.75 -11.35
N ASP A 296 -9.42 -28.96 -11.91
CA ASP A 296 -10.51 -29.90 -11.66
C ASP A 296 -10.53 -30.39 -10.18
N THR A 297 -9.48 -30.13 -9.41
CA THR A 297 -9.38 -30.44 -7.96
C THR A 297 -9.88 -29.32 -7.03
N ALA A 298 -9.82 -28.06 -7.46
CA ALA A 298 -10.41 -26.93 -6.73
C ALA A 298 -11.59 -26.43 -7.55
N LYS A 299 -12.81 -26.92 -7.26
CA LYS A 299 -14.00 -26.64 -8.06
C LYS A 299 -14.67 -25.35 -7.54
N PRO A 300 -14.38 -24.15 -8.10
CA PRO A 300 -15.21 -22.99 -7.83
C PRO A 300 -16.64 -23.30 -8.25
N GLU A 301 -17.58 -23.07 -7.35
CA GLU A 301 -18.99 -23.29 -7.64
C GLU A 301 -19.49 -22.11 -8.46
N ALA A 302 -19.91 -22.40 -9.69
CA ALA A 302 -20.64 -21.42 -10.48
C ALA A 302 -22.02 -21.26 -9.83
N LEU A 303 -22.41 -20.02 -9.55
CA LEU A 303 -23.75 -19.71 -9.06
C LEU A 303 -24.48 -18.81 -10.04
N VAL A 304 -25.76 -19.11 -10.20
CA VAL A 304 -26.72 -18.24 -10.87
C VAL A 304 -27.65 -17.74 -9.78
N LEU A 305 -27.50 -16.47 -9.39
CA LEU A 305 -28.36 -15.82 -8.39
C LEU A 305 -29.23 -14.82 -9.16
N GLY A 306 -30.48 -15.24 -9.42
CA GLY A 306 -31.45 -14.52 -10.25
C GLY A 306 -30.88 -14.13 -11.61
N SER A 307 -30.67 -12.83 -11.84
CA SER A 307 -30.13 -12.31 -13.11
C SER A 307 -28.60 -12.23 -13.19
N VAL A 308 -27.91 -12.51 -12.08
CA VAL A 308 -26.47 -12.34 -11.93
C VAL A 308 -25.77 -13.71 -11.88
N GLU A 309 -24.91 -13.96 -12.86
CA GLU A 309 -24.01 -15.13 -12.84
C GLU A 309 -22.71 -14.75 -12.10
N GLY A 310 -22.42 -15.49 -11.03
CA GLY A 310 -21.30 -15.25 -10.14
C GLY A 310 -20.47 -16.51 -9.87
N ILE A 311 -19.31 -16.29 -9.29
CA ILE A 311 -18.44 -17.35 -8.80
C ILE A 311 -18.24 -17.07 -7.33
N THR A 312 -18.74 -17.98 -6.52
CA THR A 312 -18.50 -18.02 -5.08
C THR A 312 -17.36 -18.98 -4.83
N LEU A 313 -16.46 -18.58 -3.94
CA LEU A 313 -15.47 -19.45 -3.34
C LEU A 313 -15.92 -19.64 -1.90
N SER A 314 -15.80 -20.85 -1.34
CA SER A 314 -16.15 -21.04 0.06
C SER A 314 -15.32 -20.09 0.92
N PHE A 315 -16.02 -19.21 1.65
CA PHE A 315 -15.37 -18.29 2.57
C PHE A 315 -14.70 -19.08 3.69
N LYS A 316 -15.35 -20.13 4.20
CA LYS A 316 -14.83 -21.05 5.22
C LYS A 316 -13.50 -21.68 4.81
N GLU A 317 -13.43 -22.29 3.62
CA GLU A 317 -12.18 -22.90 3.12
C GLU A 317 -11.07 -21.86 2.95
N ALA A 318 -11.41 -20.69 2.39
CA ALA A 318 -10.45 -19.62 2.20
C ALA A 318 -9.93 -19.05 3.53
N LEU A 319 -10.79 -18.95 4.53
CA LEU A 319 -10.47 -18.48 5.87
C LEU A 319 -9.58 -19.48 6.61
N LEU A 320 -9.95 -20.75 6.66
CA LEU A 320 -9.15 -21.81 7.29
C LEU A 320 -7.76 -21.89 6.68
N ALA A 321 -7.68 -21.90 5.34
CA ALA A 321 -6.41 -21.95 4.65
C ALA A 321 -5.57 -20.68 4.80
N TYR A 322 -6.14 -19.57 5.30
CA TYR A 322 -5.40 -18.39 5.73
C TYR A 322 -4.92 -18.56 7.18
N CYS A 323 -5.78 -19.02 8.07
CA CYS A 323 -5.48 -19.18 9.49
C CYS A 323 -4.40 -20.24 9.72
N GLU A 324 -4.50 -21.42 9.10
CA GLU A 324 -3.45 -22.45 9.13
C GLU A 324 -2.08 -21.90 8.68
N GLN A 325 -2.09 -21.01 7.69
CA GLN A 325 -0.86 -20.52 7.08
C GLN A 325 -0.21 -19.38 7.88
N TYR A 326 -1.02 -18.49 8.46
CA TYR A 326 -0.54 -17.21 9.00
C TYR A 326 -0.86 -16.99 10.46
N LEU A 327 -1.88 -17.65 10.99
CA LEU A 327 -2.41 -17.44 12.34
C LEU A 327 -2.78 -18.78 12.99
N PRO A 328 -1.86 -19.76 13.06
CA PRO A 328 -2.20 -21.11 13.53
C PRO A 328 -2.70 -21.12 14.99
N GLU A 329 -2.37 -20.10 15.78
CA GLU A 329 -2.75 -19.97 17.19
C GLU A 329 -3.89 -18.99 17.46
N CYS A 330 -4.38 -18.24 16.46
CA CYS A 330 -5.43 -17.25 16.65
C CYS A 330 -6.80 -17.87 16.39
N THR A 331 -7.59 -18.07 17.44
CA THR A 331 -8.96 -18.59 17.34
C THR A 331 -10.02 -17.51 17.16
N ASP A 332 -9.76 -16.28 17.62
CA ASP A 332 -10.71 -15.16 17.53
C ASP A 332 -10.40 -14.30 16.31
N ILE A 333 -10.99 -14.66 15.17
CA ILE A 333 -10.63 -14.06 13.89
C ILE A 333 -11.49 -12.84 13.60
N GLN A 334 -10.85 -11.70 13.39
CA GLN A 334 -11.52 -10.54 12.82
C GLN A 334 -11.34 -10.50 11.31
N VAL A 335 -12.44 -10.37 10.55
CA VAL A 335 -12.41 -10.22 9.09
C VAL A 335 -13.00 -8.90 8.66
N GLN A 336 -12.38 -8.26 7.67
CA GLN A 336 -12.93 -7.12 6.97
C GLN A 336 -13.45 -7.58 5.60
N LEU A 337 -14.74 -7.40 5.35
CA LEU A 337 -15.38 -7.60 4.06
C LEU A 337 -15.44 -6.28 3.31
N ALA A 338 -15.05 -6.31 2.04
CA ALA A 338 -15.04 -5.13 1.20
C ALA A 338 -15.18 -5.53 -0.27
N GLY A 339 -15.63 -4.59 -1.10
CA GLY A 339 -15.74 -4.83 -2.52
C GLY A 339 -15.49 -3.58 -3.34
N ASP A 340 -15.29 -3.81 -4.63
CA ASP A 340 -15.15 -2.75 -5.62
C ASP A 340 -15.60 -3.26 -7.01
N GLY A 341 -16.13 -2.33 -7.79
CA GLY A 341 -16.56 -2.51 -9.17
C GLY A 341 -15.48 -2.05 -10.14
N ALA A 342 -14.81 -2.98 -10.81
CA ALA A 342 -13.75 -2.67 -11.76
C ALA A 342 -14.16 -2.90 -13.22
N GLY A 343 -13.89 -1.92 -14.09
CA GLY A 343 -13.92 -2.13 -15.54
C GLY A 343 -12.77 -3.02 -15.99
N VAL A 344 -13.06 -4.27 -16.36
CA VAL A 344 -12.04 -5.27 -16.73
C VAL A 344 -11.76 -5.23 -18.23
N PHE A 345 -12.79 -4.99 -19.03
CA PHE A 345 -12.70 -4.74 -20.47
C PHE A 345 -13.64 -3.62 -20.90
N ARG A 346 -13.52 -3.19 -22.17
CA ARG A 346 -14.47 -2.26 -22.77
C ARG A 346 -15.87 -2.88 -22.74
N GLY A 347 -16.77 -2.26 -21.98
CA GLY A 347 -18.16 -2.71 -21.84
C GLY A 347 -18.40 -3.83 -20.82
N VAL A 348 -17.36 -4.25 -20.08
CA VAL A 348 -17.47 -5.32 -19.08
C VAL A 348 -16.95 -4.82 -17.75
N SER A 349 -17.86 -4.70 -16.79
CA SER A 349 -17.54 -4.46 -15.38
C SER A 349 -17.66 -5.76 -14.60
N GLN A 350 -16.77 -5.93 -13.63
CA GLN A 350 -16.85 -7.01 -12.66
C GLN A 350 -16.84 -6.41 -11.28
N THR A 351 -17.73 -6.90 -10.44
CA THR A 351 -17.74 -6.58 -9.01
C THR A 351 -17.05 -7.71 -8.28
N THR A 352 -16.13 -7.36 -7.39
CA THR A 352 -15.38 -8.32 -6.57
C THR A 352 -15.63 -8.00 -5.12
N VAL A 353 -16.05 -9.00 -4.35
CA VAL A 353 -16.04 -8.94 -2.89
C VAL A 353 -14.88 -9.80 -2.40
N ALA A 354 -14.08 -9.20 -1.54
CA ALA A 354 -12.96 -9.85 -0.89
C ALA A 354 -13.10 -9.70 0.63
N PHE A 355 -12.48 -10.63 1.34
CA PHE A 355 -12.21 -10.46 2.75
C PHE A 355 -10.71 -10.30 2.99
N LYS A 356 -10.39 -9.74 4.13
CA LYS A 356 -9.05 -9.66 4.69
C LYS A 356 -9.13 -10.01 6.17
N VAL A 357 -8.17 -10.77 6.67
CA VAL A 357 -8.05 -11.03 8.10
C VAL A 357 -7.31 -9.86 8.75
N ILE A 358 -7.92 -9.32 9.81
CA ILE A 358 -7.35 -8.25 10.62
C ILE A 358 -6.65 -8.91 11.81
N VAL A 359 -5.32 -8.91 11.76
CA VAL A 359 -4.49 -9.50 12.83
C VAL A 359 -4.31 -8.47 13.95
N PRO A 360 -4.62 -8.78 15.21
CA PRO A 360 -4.31 -7.89 16.34
C PRO A 360 -2.83 -7.48 16.33
N GLN A 361 -2.52 -6.21 16.62
CA GLN A 361 -1.13 -5.74 16.54
C GLN A 361 -0.17 -6.52 17.45
N ALA A 362 -0.64 -6.96 18.63
CA ALA A 362 0.13 -7.75 19.57
C ALA A 362 0.54 -9.13 19.02
N GLU A 363 -0.25 -9.68 18.09
CA GLU A 363 -0.02 -10.99 17.47
C GLU A 363 0.69 -10.89 16.12
N ARG A 364 0.95 -9.67 15.63
CA ARG A 364 1.67 -9.49 14.38
C ARG A 364 3.12 -9.83 14.58
N ASP A 365 3.62 -10.69 13.70
CA ASP A 365 5.05 -10.75 13.45
C ASP A 365 5.52 -9.34 13.03
N PRO A 366 6.54 -8.74 13.68
CA PRO A 366 7.12 -7.45 13.29
C PRO A 366 7.52 -7.40 11.81
N ASP A 367 7.85 -8.54 11.21
CA ASP A 367 8.20 -8.69 9.80
C ASP A 367 6.96 -8.90 8.89
N PHE A 368 5.74 -8.94 9.46
CA PHE A 368 4.47 -9.04 8.72
C PHE A 368 4.10 -7.70 8.07
N HIS A 369 4.83 -7.31 7.04
CA HIS A 369 4.56 -6.11 6.24
C HIS A 369 3.42 -6.27 5.22
N GLY A 370 2.54 -7.26 5.41
CA GLY A 370 1.69 -7.82 4.36
C GLY A 370 0.23 -7.37 4.35
N LEU A 371 -0.28 -6.64 5.35
CA LEU A 371 -1.73 -6.38 5.48
C LEU A 371 -2.34 -5.62 4.30
N ASN A 372 -1.56 -4.82 3.57
CA ASN A 372 -2.03 -4.08 2.40
C ASN A 372 -1.49 -4.65 1.08
N SER A 373 -0.95 -5.88 1.13
CA SER A 373 -0.50 -6.61 -0.03
C SER A 373 -1.67 -7.31 -0.72
N PRO A 374 -1.54 -7.72 -2.00
CA PRO A 374 -2.53 -8.60 -2.63
C PRO A 374 -2.73 -9.95 -1.93
N PHE A 375 -1.86 -10.33 -1.00
CA PHE A 375 -1.92 -11.64 -0.34
C PHE A 375 -2.81 -11.64 0.90
N SER A 376 -2.96 -10.47 1.53
CA SER A 376 -3.86 -10.31 2.68
C SER A 376 -5.33 -10.18 2.29
N SER A 377 -5.62 -9.89 1.01
CA SER A 377 -6.98 -9.85 0.49
C SER A 377 -7.29 -11.11 -0.30
N GLN A 378 -8.43 -11.74 0.02
CA GLN A 378 -8.90 -12.97 -0.62
C GLN A 378 -10.27 -12.71 -1.22
N SER A 379 -10.41 -12.83 -2.55
CA SER A 379 -11.73 -12.76 -3.16
C SER A 379 -12.56 -13.98 -2.79
N VAL A 380 -13.82 -13.72 -2.48
CA VAL A 380 -14.84 -14.73 -2.12
C VAL A 380 -16.03 -14.70 -3.04
N LEU A 381 -16.32 -13.54 -3.64
CA LEU A 381 -17.37 -13.41 -4.63
C LEU A 381 -16.88 -12.57 -5.80
N VAL A 382 -17.18 -13.06 -7.00
CA VAL A 382 -16.91 -12.35 -8.26
C VAL A 382 -18.10 -12.51 -9.16
N PHE A 383 -18.66 -11.41 -9.62
CA PHE A 383 -19.73 -11.46 -10.61
C PHE A 383 -19.57 -10.41 -11.69
N GLU A 384 -20.15 -10.69 -12.84
CA GLU A 384 -20.27 -9.73 -13.93
C GLU A 384 -21.47 -8.83 -13.66
N GLY A 385 -21.24 -7.52 -13.65
CA GLY A 385 -22.26 -6.59 -13.22
C GLY A 385 -21.67 -5.24 -12.88
N LYS A 386 -22.54 -4.29 -12.61
CA LYS A 386 -22.11 -3.03 -12.03
C LYS A 386 -22.12 -3.19 -10.51
N GLU A 387 -21.50 -2.24 -9.84
CA GLU A 387 -21.68 -2.08 -8.41
C GLU A 387 -23.08 -1.48 -8.17
N ALA A 388 -24.10 -2.34 -8.18
CA ALA A 388 -25.49 -1.97 -7.96
C ALA A 388 -26.03 -2.71 -6.74
N TYR A 389 -26.75 -1.99 -5.87
CA TYR A 389 -27.23 -2.50 -4.58
C TYR A 389 -27.96 -3.85 -4.68
N HIS A 390 -28.90 -3.99 -5.63
CA HIS A 390 -29.68 -5.23 -5.76
C HIS A 390 -28.83 -6.40 -6.27
N GLU A 391 -27.95 -6.16 -7.26
CA GLU A 391 -27.00 -7.17 -7.76
C GLU A 391 -26.05 -7.63 -6.65
N VAL A 392 -25.51 -6.70 -5.84
CA VAL A 392 -24.62 -7.01 -4.73
C VAL A 392 -25.35 -7.74 -3.61
N LYS A 393 -26.54 -7.27 -3.21
CA LYS A 393 -27.36 -7.90 -2.16
C LYS A 393 -27.72 -9.33 -2.54
N GLU A 394 -28.18 -9.54 -3.77
CA GLU A 394 -28.50 -10.85 -4.30
C GLU A 394 -27.25 -11.74 -4.34
N ALA A 395 -26.15 -11.25 -4.92
CA ALA A 395 -24.92 -12.01 -5.05
C ALA A 395 -24.27 -12.37 -3.71
N MET A 396 -24.45 -11.53 -2.67
CA MET A 396 -23.94 -11.76 -1.33
C MET A 396 -24.79 -12.72 -0.49
N ALA A 397 -26.05 -13.01 -0.84
CA ALA A 397 -26.97 -13.79 0.00
C ALA A 397 -26.34 -15.08 0.55
N ARG A 398 -25.76 -15.92 -0.33
CA ARG A 398 -25.09 -17.16 0.08
C ARG A 398 -23.88 -16.93 1.00
N LEU A 399 -23.09 -15.89 0.73
CA LEU A 399 -21.94 -15.54 1.57
C LEU A 399 -22.41 -15.07 2.95
N LEU A 400 -23.53 -14.36 3.04
CA LEU A 400 -24.10 -13.93 4.31
C LEU A 400 -24.60 -15.11 5.15
N ASP A 401 -25.22 -16.11 4.51
CA ASP A 401 -25.62 -17.34 5.20
C ASP A 401 -24.40 -18.09 5.77
N GLU A 402 -23.32 -18.21 4.98
CA GLU A 402 -22.06 -18.82 5.43
C GLU A 402 -21.41 -18.03 6.57
N LEU A 403 -21.37 -16.69 6.47
CA LEU A 403 -20.84 -15.84 7.54
C LEU A 403 -21.66 -15.97 8.83
N LYS A 404 -22.98 -15.99 8.72
CA LYS A 404 -23.88 -16.15 9.86
C LYS A 404 -23.70 -17.50 10.55
N ASP A 405 -23.60 -18.59 9.78
CA ASP A 405 -23.32 -19.93 10.32
C ASP A 405 -22.00 -19.94 11.12
N ILE A 406 -20.95 -19.32 10.57
CA ILE A 406 -19.66 -19.24 11.23
C ILE A 406 -19.70 -18.36 12.49
N GLU A 407 -20.47 -17.27 12.50
CA GLU A 407 -20.62 -16.42 13.68
C GLU A 407 -21.43 -17.09 14.79
N ASP A 408 -22.50 -17.80 14.41
CA ASP A 408 -23.39 -18.46 15.36
C ASP A 408 -22.76 -19.77 15.92
N ASN A 409 -22.01 -20.52 15.09
CA ASN A 409 -21.52 -21.85 15.43
C ASN A 409 -19.98 -21.98 15.49
N GLY A 410 -19.23 -21.00 14.98
CA GLY A 410 -17.78 -21.11 14.79
C GLY A 410 -17.38 -22.10 13.70
N ILE A 411 -16.07 -22.32 13.55
CA ILE A 411 -15.50 -23.37 12.69
C ILE A 411 -14.55 -24.23 13.50
N THR A 412 -14.83 -25.51 13.64
CA THR A 412 -13.87 -26.47 14.22
C THR A 412 -12.92 -26.98 13.14
N HIS A 413 -11.62 -26.78 13.34
CA HIS A 413 -10.56 -27.30 12.46
C HIS A 413 -9.29 -27.59 13.26
N ASN A 414 -8.71 -28.80 13.11
CA ASN A 414 -7.56 -29.29 13.89
C ASN A 414 -7.71 -29.09 15.40
N ASP A 415 -8.85 -29.52 15.96
CA ASP A 415 -9.21 -29.40 17.38
C ASP A 415 -9.26 -27.97 17.94
N LYS A 416 -9.22 -26.95 17.06
CA LYS A 416 -9.40 -25.54 17.42
C LYS A 416 -10.75 -25.04 16.93
N LEU A 417 -11.46 -24.33 17.80
CA LEU A 417 -12.69 -23.62 17.45
C LEU A 417 -12.34 -22.19 17.06
N TYR A 418 -12.54 -21.85 15.80
CA TYR A 418 -12.37 -20.49 15.30
C TYR A 418 -13.69 -19.73 15.39
N THR A 419 -13.68 -18.57 16.05
CA THR A 419 -14.79 -17.63 16.09
C THR A 419 -14.55 -16.49 15.11
N LEU A 420 -15.62 -15.84 14.66
CA LEU A 420 -15.55 -14.80 13.64
C LEU A 420 -16.17 -13.50 14.13
N LYS A 421 -15.45 -12.40 13.91
CA LYS A 421 -15.99 -11.04 14.02
C LYS A 421 -15.86 -10.33 12.69
N LYS A 422 -16.99 -10.03 12.04
CA LYS A 422 -16.98 -9.29 10.77
C LYS A 422 -16.88 -7.78 10.97
N LYS A 423 -16.26 -7.13 9.99
CA LYS A 423 -16.20 -5.68 9.78
C LYS A 423 -16.44 -5.36 8.31
N GLY A 424 -16.86 -4.14 8.05
CA GLY A 424 -17.05 -3.63 6.70
C GLY A 424 -15.90 -2.72 6.29
N GLY A 425 -15.63 -2.64 4.99
CA GLY A 425 -14.65 -1.72 4.45
C GLY A 425 -14.88 -1.43 2.97
N GLY A 426 -14.15 -0.46 2.46
CA GLY A 426 -14.23 -0.06 1.06
C GLY A 426 -14.03 1.44 0.89
N ASP A 427 -14.15 1.89 -0.36
CA ASP A 427 -14.35 3.31 -0.61
C ASP A 427 -15.74 3.74 -0.10
N MET A 428 -15.97 5.06 0.03
CA MET A 428 -17.25 5.54 0.54
C MET A 428 -18.45 5.18 -0.35
N LYS A 429 -18.23 4.91 -1.64
CA LYS A 429 -19.30 4.52 -2.55
C LYS A 429 -19.78 3.10 -2.22
N TRP A 430 -18.84 2.18 -2.04
CA TRP A 430 -19.11 0.82 -1.58
C TRP A 430 -19.77 0.83 -0.20
N ILE A 431 -19.22 1.58 0.76
CA ILE A 431 -19.78 1.67 2.12
C ILE A 431 -21.21 2.20 2.09
N ASN A 432 -21.49 3.28 1.35
CA ASN A 432 -22.86 3.82 1.22
C ASN A 432 -23.83 2.79 0.65
N MET A 433 -23.42 2.07 -0.40
CA MET A 433 -24.23 1.00 -0.98
C MET A 433 -24.48 -0.13 0.01
N MET A 434 -23.44 -0.58 0.72
CA MET A 434 -23.55 -1.66 1.71
C MET A 434 -24.42 -1.27 2.90
N CYS A 435 -24.44 0.01 3.28
CA CYS A 435 -25.33 0.52 4.32
C CYS A 435 -26.75 0.81 3.82
N GLY A 436 -27.03 0.72 2.51
CA GLY A 436 -28.36 1.05 1.97
C GLY A 436 -28.68 2.55 1.93
N VAL A 437 -27.67 3.42 1.96
CA VAL A 437 -27.84 4.89 1.94
C VAL A 437 -27.53 5.49 0.56
N ALA A 438 -27.89 6.77 0.40
CA ALA A 438 -27.73 7.52 -0.83
C ALA A 438 -26.25 7.63 -1.27
N PRO A 439 -25.97 7.86 -2.57
CA PRO A 439 -24.61 8.01 -3.09
C PRO A 439 -23.81 9.16 -2.44
N CYS A 440 -22.48 9.10 -2.53
CA CYS A 440 -21.58 10.07 -1.89
C CYS A 440 -21.77 11.54 -2.29
N ASN A 441 -22.37 11.80 -3.45
CA ASN A 441 -22.65 13.14 -3.96
C ASN A 441 -24.08 13.63 -3.63
N HIS A 442 -24.83 12.86 -2.83
CA HIS A 442 -26.14 13.27 -2.34
C HIS A 442 -26.02 14.27 -1.19
N THR A 443 -27.05 15.10 -0.98
CA THR A 443 -27.12 16.08 0.13
C THR A 443 -26.82 15.45 1.48
N HIS A 444 -27.24 14.21 1.71
CA HIS A 444 -26.97 13.45 2.93
C HIS A 444 -26.13 12.19 2.61
N GLY A 445 -25.04 12.37 1.85
CA GLY A 445 -24.22 11.28 1.33
C GLY A 445 -23.27 10.60 2.33
N CYS A 446 -23.34 10.90 3.62
CA CYS A 446 -22.51 10.25 4.65
C CYS A 446 -23.17 8.96 5.17
N ALA A 447 -22.46 7.84 5.11
CA ALA A 447 -22.92 6.56 5.67
C ALA A 447 -22.99 6.53 7.21
N PHE A 448 -22.26 7.41 7.89
CA PHE A 448 -22.10 7.34 9.34
C PHE A 448 -23.03 8.29 10.10
N CYS A 449 -23.50 9.37 9.48
CA CYS A 449 -24.39 10.34 10.12
C CYS A 449 -25.37 10.98 9.13
N GLU A 450 -26.33 11.72 9.68
CA GLU A 450 -27.37 12.46 8.94
C GLU A 450 -26.96 13.89 8.57
N CYS A 451 -25.68 14.25 8.66
CA CYS A 451 -25.18 15.58 8.34
C CYS A 451 -25.43 15.95 6.87
N PRO A 452 -26.09 17.08 6.58
CA PRO A 452 -26.22 17.57 5.21
C PRO A 452 -24.88 18.11 4.69
N GLN A 453 -24.67 18.04 3.38
CA GLN A 453 -23.45 18.46 2.69
C GLN A 453 -23.14 19.94 2.93
N ALA A 454 -24.17 20.78 3.02
CA ALA A 454 -24.01 22.19 3.32
C ALA A 454 -23.33 22.45 4.68
N GLU A 455 -23.37 21.48 5.60
CA GLU A 455 -22.85 21.59 6.96
C GLU A 455 -21.56 20.78 7.17
N TRP A 456 -21.04 20.09 6.15
CA TRP A 456 -19.80 19.30 6.27
C TRP A 456 -18.56 20.11 6.68
N HIS A 457 -18.61 21.43 6.50
CA HIS A 457 -17.56 22.36 6.90
C HIS A 457 -17.65 22.77 8.39
N LEU A 458 -18.78 22.50 9.05
CA LEU A 458 -18.97 22.81 10.47
C LEU A 458 -18.36 21.68 11.30
N SER A 459 -17.41 22.04 12.16
CA SER A 459 -16.84 21.12 13.14
C SER A 459 -17.70 21.07 14.40
N ASP A 460 -17.71 19.92 15.10
CA ASP A 460 -18.39 19.71 16.40
C ASP A 460 -19.92 19.80 16.37
N THR A 461 -20.55 19.89 15.20
CA THR A 461 -21.99 19.76 15.08
C THR A 461 -22.39 18.31 15.35
N ARG A 462 -23.11 18.09 16.45
CA ARG A 462 -23.62 16.77 16.81
C ARG A 462 -24.78 16.40 15.89
N HIS A 463 -24.46 15.70 14.81
CA HIS A 463 -25.46 15.07 13.96
C HIS A 463 -25.80 13.67 14.47
N THR A 464 -27.04 13.26 14.25
CA THR A 464 -27.50 11.90 14.54
C THR A 464 -26.60 10.90 13.79
N LEU A 465 -26.00 9.99 14.53
CA LEU A 465 -25.27 8.86 13.96
C LEU A 465 -26.27 7.85 13.40
N ARG A 466 -25.93 7.24 12.27
CA ARG A 466 -26.79 6.21 11.68
C ARG A 466 -26.62 4.90 12.43
N THR A 467 -27.73 4.25 12.71
CA THR A 467 -27.79 2.86 13.14
C THR A 467 -28.52 2.03 12.09
N ILE A 468 -28.51 0.71 12.23
CA ILE A 468 -29.33 -0.16 11.37
C ILE A 468 -30.80 0.23 11.51
N ALA A 469 -31.28 0.50 12.72
CA ALA A 469 -32.66 0.90 12.98
C ALA A 469 -33.01 2.20 12.26
N THR A 470 -32.21 3.27 12.41
CA THR A 470 -32.53 4.56 11.77
C THR A 470 -32.47 4.47 10.24
N ILE A 471 -31.58 3.64 9.69
CA ILE A 471 -31.54 3.36 8.24
C ILE A 471 -32.81 2.63 7.80
N MET A 472 -33.23 1.59 8.53
CA MET A 472 -34.43 0.81 8.21
C MET A 472 -35.71 1.64 8.34
N GLU A 473 -35.84 2.43 9.42
CA GLU A 473 -36.91 3.39 9.62
C GLU A 473 -36.98 4.40 8.46
N GLY A 474 -35.86 5.03 8.12
CA GLY A 474 -35.78 5.98 7.00
C GLY A 474 -35.96 5.34 5.62
N ALA A 475 -35.83 4.02 5.50
CA ALA A 475 -36.11 3.24 4.30
C ALA A 475 -37.55 2.69 4.27
N HIS A 476 -38.36 2.97 5.30
CA HIS A 476 -39.68 2.37 5.52
C HIS A 476 -39.64 0.84 5.54
N LEU A 477 -38.72 0.27 6.32
CA LEU A 477 -38.57 -1.18 6.51
C LEU A 477 -38.82 -1.56 7.97
N TYR A 478 -39.54 -2.66 8.18
CA TYR A 478 -39.77 -3.21 9.50
C TYR A 478 -38.48 -3.75 10.13
N HIS A 479 -38.27 -3.48 11.41
CA HIS A 479 -37.27 -4.15 12.25
C HIS A 479 -37.89 -4.54 13.59
N ALA A 480 -37.26 -5.47 14.32
CA ALA A 480 -37.82 -6.07 15.53
C ALA A 480 -38.15 -5.09 16.67
N GLY A 481 -37.53 -3.90 16.68
CA GLY A 481 -37.78 -2.85 17.67
C GLY A 481 -38.94 -1.92 17.33
N MET A 482 -39.60 -2.10 16.18
CA MET A 482 -40.69 -1.24 15.71
C MET A 482 -42.03 -1.73 16.26
N THR A 483 -42.81 -0.83 16.84
CA THR A 483 -44.18 -1.08 17.34
C THR A 483 -45.20 -0.33 16.50
N PHE A 484 -46.37 -0.94 16.27
CA PHE A 484 -47.46 -0.34 15.50
C PHE A 484 -48.61 0.17 16.41
N PRO A 485 -49.26 1.30 16.07
CA PRO A 485 -49.04 2.14 14.89
C PRO A 485 -47.68 2.85 14.93
N TRP A 486 -46.98 2.85 13.80
CA TRP A 486 -45.64 3.43 13.67
C TRP A 486 -45.67 4.68 12.81
N LYS A 487 -45.09 5.78 13.31
CA LYS A 487 -44.94 7.04 12.57
C LYS A 487 -43.49 7.19 12.12
N CYS A 488 -43.28 7.45 10.82
CA CYS A 488 -41.94 7.70 10.30
C CYS A 488 -41.34 8.96 10.95
N PRO A 489 -40.07 8.92 11.43
CA PRO A 489 -39.45 10.08 12.06
C PRO A 489 -39.07 11.19 11.05
N TYR A 490 -39.10 10.91 9.74
CA TYR A 490 -38.66 11.83 8.70
C TYR A 490 -39.79 12.43 7.85
N CYS A 491 -40.94 11.77 7.77
CA CYS A 491 -42.07 12.21 6.94
C CYS A 491 -43.39 12.07 7.71
N PRO A 492 -44.50 12.69 7.24
CA PRO A 492 -45.76 12.69 7.99
C PRO A 492 -46.51 11.34 7.98
N LYS A 493 -45.98 10.31 7.31
CA LYS A 493 -46.65 9.01 7.17
C LYS A 493 -46.71 8.26 8.50
N THR A 494 -47.87 7.65 8.74
CA THR A 494 -48.12 6.70 9.83
C THR A 494 -48.62 5.42 9.20
N PHE A 495 -48.19 4.28 9.74
CA PHE A 495 -48.55 2.95 9.29
C PHE A 495 -49.20 2.22 10.46
N GLU A 496 -50.40 1.70 10.27
CA GLU A 496 -51.19 1.02 11.32
C GLU A 496 -50.73 -0.41 11.52
N THR A 497 -50.20 -1.06 10.47
CA THR A 497 -49.70 -2.44 10.53
C THR A 497 -48.40 -2.63 9.79
N LYS A 498 -47.72 -3.75 10.07
CA LYS A 498 -46.52 -4.18 9.35
C LYS A 498 -46.80 -4.38 7.87
N GLU A 499 -47.94 -4.95 7.52
CA GLU A 499 -48.35 -5.22 6.15
C GLU A 499 -48.57 -3.92 5.36
N GLU A 500 -49.13 -2.89 6.00
CA GLU A 500 -49.26 -1.56 5.40
C GLU A 500 -47.89 -0.94 5.11
N LEU A 501 -46.97 -1.01 6.07
CA LEU A 501 -45.59 -0.55 5.87
C LEU A 501 -44.92 -1.31 4.72
N GLU A 502 -45.01 -2.64 4.70
CA GLU A 502 -44.39 -3.49 3.69
C GLU A 502 -44.98 -3.31 2.28
N SER A 503 -46.27 -3.00 2.19
CA SER A 503 -46.99 -2.78 0.92
C SER A 503 -46.90 -1.35 0.38
N GLU A 504 -46.20 -0.43 1.07
CA GLU A 504 -45.98 0.92 0.59
C GLU A 504 -45.45 0.93 -0.86
N VAL A 505 -46.00 1.80 -1.70
CA VAL A 505 -45.61 1.90 -3.11
C VAL A 505 -44.33 2.72 -3.28
N ALA A 506 -43.42 2.23 -4.14
CA ALA A 506 -42.20 2.92 -4.49
C ALA A 506 -42.45 4.33 -5.06
N PRO A 507 -41.57 5.31 -4.79
CA PRO A 507 -41.64 6.60 -5.46
C PRO A 507 -41.58 6.40 -6.99
N SER A 508 -42.62 6.91 -7.68
CA SER A 508 -42.92 6.56 -9.08
C SER A 508 -41.97 7.17 -10.12
N SER A 509 -41.13 8.14 -9.73
CA SER A 509 -40.18 8.81 -10.63
C SER A 509 -38.82 9.03 -9.95
N GLU A 510 -37.77 9.21 -10.74
CA GLU A 510 -36.43 9.51 -10.23
C GLU A 510 -36.38 10.79 -9.37
N LYS A 511 -37.12 11.83 -9.79
CA LYS A 511 -37.29 13.07 -9.02
C LYS A 511 -37.89 12.79 -7.63
N LYS A 512 -38.98 12.01 -7.56
CA LYS A 512 -39.60 11.64 -6.28
C LYS A 512 -38.68 10.76 -5.41
N ARG A 513 -37.84 9.92 -6.03
CA ARG A 513 -36.82 9.14 -5.29
C ARG A 513 -35.74 10.03 -4.69
N LEU A 514 -35.35 11.10 -5.39
CA LEU A 514 -34.40 12.09 -4.87
C LEU A 514 -35.03 12.93 -3.76
N GLU A 515 -36.27 13.39 -3.94
CA GLU A 515 -37.04 14.09 -2.89
C GLU A 515 -37.17 13.23 -1.63
N TYR A 516 -37.52 11.95 -1.78
CA TYR A 516 -37.56 10.99 -0.68
C TYR A 516 -36.22 10.90 0.05
N GLN A 517 -35.11 10.75 -0.67
CA GLN A 517 -33.77 10.67 -0.07
C GLN A 517 -33.39 11.98 0.64
N ILE A 518 -33.80 13.14 0.15
CA ILE A 518 -33.53 14.42 0.83
C ILE A 518 -34.32 14.50 2.15
N GLU A 519 -35.62 14.17 2.11
CA GLU A 519 -36.51 14.16 3.28
C GLU A 519 -36.05 13.15 4.34
N HIS A 520 -35.71 11.93 3.92
CA HIS A 520 -35.31 10.81 4.78
C HIS A 520 -33.81 10.79 5.05
N LYS A 521 -33.17 11.97 5.06
CA LYS A 521 -31.77 12.17 5.44
C LYS A 521 -30.81 11.20 4.75
N GLY A 522 -31.02 10.88 3.47
CA GLY A 522 -30.18 10.00 2.66
C GLY A 522 -30.53 8.52 2.74
N CYS A 523 -31.49 8.10 3.56
CA CYS A 523 -32.00 6.73 3.53
C CYS A 523 -32.71 6.46 2.20
N MET A 524 -32.49 5.27 1.64
CA MET A 524 -33.08 4.90 0.35
C MET A 524 -34.31 4.01 0.57
N TRP A 525 -35.39 4.35 -0.13
CA TRP A 525 -36.65 3.60 -0.07
C TRP A 525 -36.43 2.09 -0.25
N LYS A 526 -36.91 1.30 0.72
CA LYS A 526 -36.81 -0.17 0.81
C LYS A 526 -35.40 -0.74 0.62
N ARG A 527 -34.36 0.01 1.03
CA ARG A 527 -33.00 -0.51 1.09
C ARG A 527 -32.55 -0.69 2.53
N ALA A 528 -32.47 -1.95 2.96
CA ALA A 528 -31.77 -2.33 4.18
C ALA A 528 -30.25 -2.30 3.96
N PRO A 529 -29.45 -2.28 5.02
CA PRO A 529 -28.05 -2.71 4.92
C PRO A 529 -27.94 -4.08 4.25
N VAL A 530 -26.92 -4.25 3.40
CA VAL A 530 -26.64 -5.52 2.71
C VAL A 530 -26.21 -6.60 3.72
N ILE A 531 -25.45 -6.22 4.74
CA ILE A 531 -25.10 -7.08 5.89
C ILE A 531 -26.04 -6.66 7.03
N PRO A 532 -27.13 -7.40 7.32
CA PRO A 532 -28.24 -6.90 8.14
C PRO A 532 -27.89 -6.51 9.57
N ASP A 533 -26.85 -7.11 10.13
CA ASP A 533 -26.43 -6.99 11.54
C ASP A 533 -25.09 -6.27 11.71
N LEU A 534 -24.54 -5.69 10.64
CA LEU A 534 -23.31 -4.90 10.68
C LEU A 534 -23.64 -3.40 10.71
N PRO A 535 -23.48 -2.72 11.86
CA PRO A 535 -23.86 -1.31 11.97
C PRO A 535 -22.86 -0.41 11.20
N PRO A 536 -23.28 0.80 10.77
CA PRO A 536 -22.43 1.70 9.97
C PRO A 536 -21.07 2.02 10.62
N GLU A 537 -21.05 2.18 11.93
CA GLU A 537 -19.86 2.37 12.79
C GLU A 537 -18.82 1.23 12.76
N ASP A 538 -19.21 0.06 12.27
CA ASP A 538 -18.33 -1.09 12.04
C ASP A 538 -17.82 -1.20 10.60
N TYR A 539 -18.16 -0.23 9.75
CA TYR A 539 -17.48 0.02 8.49
C TYR A 539 -16.31 0.98 8.70
N VAL A 540 -15.15 0.64 8.14
CA VAL A 540 -13.95 1.49 8.19
C VAL A 540 -13.65 2.03 6.80
N GLY A 541 -13.50 3.35 6.68
CA GLY A 541 -13.20 4.01 5.42
C GLY A 541 -11.80 3.68 4.92
N ASP A 542 -11.64 3.41 3.61
CA ASP A 542 -10.32 3.12 3.06
C ASP A 542 -9.41 4.36 2.99
N VAL A 543 -8.28 4.26 3.70
CA VAL A 543 -7.21 5.26 3.76
C VAL A 543 -6.61 5.55 2.38
N LEU A 544 -6.48 4.56 1.48
CA LEU A 544 -6.00 4.80 0.12
C LEU A 544 -6.98 5.71 -0.64
N HIS A 545 -8.26 5.34 -0.70
CA HIS A 545 -9.28 6.11 -1.41
C HIS A 545 -9.48 7.51 -0.83
N PHE A 546 -9.33 7.67 0.50
CA PHE A 546 -9.25 8.99 1.12
C PHE A 546 -8.16 9.85 0.47
N ALA A 547 -6.90 9.38 0.46
CA ALA A 547 -5.80 10.16 -0.10
C ALA A 547 -5.94 10.43 -1.59
N LEU A 548 -6.43 9.46 -2.36
CA LEU A 548 -6.69 9.65 -3.79
C LEU A 548 -7.70 10.77 -4.03
N ARG A 549 -8.77 10.82 -3.24
CA ARG A 549 -9.85 11.82 -3.37
C ARG A 549 -9.41 13.19 -2.90
N GLU A 550 -8.77 13.29 -1.75
CA GLU A 550 -8.31 14.58 -1.19
C GLU A 550 -7.19 15.20 -2.04
N VAL A 551 -6.21 14.41 -2.51
CA VAL A 551 -5.16 14.93 -3.40
C VAL A 551 -5.76 15.38 -4.73
N HIS A 552 -6.70 14.60 -5.27
CA HIS A 552 -7.40 15.00 -6.49
C HIS A 552 -8.14 16.33 -6.29
N HIS A 553 -8.88 16.47 -5.19
CA HIS A 553 -9.62 17.68 -4.87
C HIS A 553 -8.69 18.88 -4.64
N CYS A 554 -7.58 18.69 -3.92
CA CYS A 554 -6.56 19.73 -3.77
C CYS A 554 -6.02 20.21 -5.11
N ILE A 555 -5.71 19.32 -6.06
CA ILE A 555 -5.32 19.72 -7.42
C ILE A 555 -6.43 20.54 -8.07
N GLU A 556 -7.69 20.13 -7.92
CA GLU A 556 -8.81 20.83 -8.52
C GLU A 556 -8.93 22.28 -8.03
N VAL A 557 -8.94 22.48 -6.72
CA VAL A 557 -9.17 23.79 -6.08
C VAL A 557 -7.92 24.68 -6.10
N THR A 558 -6.73 24.11 -5.90
CA THR A 558 -5.49 24.93 -5.79
C THR A 558 -4.80 25.15 -7.14
N VAL A 559 -4.90 24.20 -8.06
CA VAL A 559 -4.14 24.24 -9.33
C VAL A 559 -5.05 24.41 -10.54
N ARG A 560 -6.02 23.51 -10.73
CA ARG A 560 -6.77 23.38 -11.99
C ARG A 560 -7.68 24.57 -12.27
N GLN A 561 -8.34 25.11 -11.25
CA GLN A 561 -9.15 26.34 -11.39
C GLN A 561 -8.29 27.56 -11.81
N ARG A 562 -6.97 27.50 -11.60
CA ARG A 562 -6.01 28.57 -11.91
C ARG A 562 -5.23 28.35 -13.22
N CYS A 563 -5.38 27.18 -13.84
CA CYS A 563 -4.91 26.87 -15.19
C CYS A 563 -5.78 27.55 -16.27
N THR A 564 -5.76 28.88 -16.31
CA THR A 564 -6.61 29.69 -17.23
C THR A 564 -6.03 29.80 -18.64
N THR A 565 -4.74 29.53 -18.83
CA THR A 565 -4.04 29.63 -20.13
C THR A 565 -3.45 28.28 -20.54
N GLN A 566 -3.30 28.06 -21.85
CA GLN A 566 -2.69 26.84 -22.37
C GLN A 566 -1.21 26.74 -21.96
N GLU A 567 -0.52 27.87 -21.88
CA GLU A 567 0.87 27.94 -21.40
C GLU A 567 1.01 27.41 -19.97
N LYS A 568 0.13 27.81 -19.04
CA LYS A 568 0.14 27.29 -17.66
C LYS A 568 -0.14 25.78 -17.63
N ILE A 569 -1.05 25.31 -18.47
CA ILE A 569 -1.36 23.88 -18.63
C ILE A 569 -0.14 23.11 -19.12
N ASP A 570 0.55 23.63 -20.13
CA ASP A 570 1.73 22.99 -20.70
C ASP A 570 2.88 22.99 -19.70
N LYS A 571 3.11 24.09 -18.97
CA LYS A 571 4.08 24.18 -17.87
C LYS A 571 3.79 23.18 -16.75
N LEU A 572 2.53 23.06 -16.34
CA LEU A 572 2.11 22.09 -15.34
C LEU A 572 2.30 20.65 -15.84
N ALA A 573 1.89 20.35 -17.07
CA ALA A 573 2.07 19.04 -17.67
C ALA A 573 3.55 18.66 -17.80
N GLU A 574 4.39 19.62 -18.21
CA GLU A 574 5.84 19.47 -18.26
C GLU A 574 6.41 19.19 -16.87
N PHE A 575 5.99 19.94 -15.85
CA PHE A 575 6.43 19.74 -14.47
C PHE A 575 6.06 18.34 -13.95
N LEU A 576 4.80 17.94 -14.13
CA LEU A 576 4.30 16.63 -13.70
C LEU A 576 5.06 15.49 -14.38
N VAL A 577 5.34 15.58 -15.68
CA VAL A 577 6.06 14.53 -16.42
C VAL A 577 7.56 14.52 -16.10
N LYS A 578 8.23 15.68 -16.12
CA LYS A 578 9.70 15.77 -16.01
C LYS A 578 10.19 15.68 -14.57
N HIS A 579 9.49 16.32 -13.63
CA HIS A 579 9.94 16.45 -12.24
C HIS A 579 9.24 15.44 -11.34
N VAL A 580 7.91 15.38 -11.40
CA VAL A 580 7.12 14.47 -10.54
C VAL A 580 7.14 13.03 -11.06
N LYS A 581 7.44 12.82 -12.35
CA LYS A 581 7.36 11.51 -13.04
C LYS A 581 5.95 10.90 -12.91
N CYS A 582 4.97 11.77 -13.11
CA CYS A 582 3.55 11.53 -12.95
C CYS A 582 2.86 11.72 -14.31
N PHE A 583 1.99 10.79 -14.70
CA PHE A 583 1.27 10.87 -15.99
C PHE A 583 -0.19 11.29 -15.77
N ILE A 584 -0.38 12.36 -15.00
CA ILE A 584 -1.69 12.98 -14.82
C ILE A 584 -2.04 13.72 -16.12
N LYS A 585 -3.18 13.36 -16.71
CA LYS A 585 -3.70 14.09 -17.87
C LYS A 585 -4.15 15.48 -17.42
N VAL A 586 -3.43 16.50 -17.85
CA VAL A 586 -3.80 17.90 -17.58
C VAL A 586 -4.89 18.33 -18.56
N LYS A 587 -5.83 19.15 -18.06
CA LYS A 587 -6.94 19.73 -18.82
C LYS A 587 -6.41 20.49 -20.05
N LYS A 588 -6.96 20.25 -21.25
CA LYS A 588 -6.73 21.03 -22.47
C LYS A 588 -7.61 22.28 -22.46
N VAL A 589 -7.07 23.43 -22.86
CA VAL A 589 -7.89 24.62 -23.11
C VAL A 589 -8.76 24.37 -24.34
N LYS A 590 -10.08 24.48 -24.18
CA LYS A 590 -11.02 24.29 -25.30
C LYS A 590 -10.85 25.43 -26.30
N LYS A 591 -10.41 25.14 -27.53
CA LYS A 591 -10.73 26.00 -28.69
C LYS A 591 -12.23 25.81 -29.00
N ARG A 592 -12.94 26.91 -29.27
CA ARG A 592 -14.41 27.00 -29.34
C ARG A 592 -15.10 25.84 -30.11
N GLN A 593 -16.24 25.42 -29.57
CA GLN A 593 -17.31 24.55 -30.11
C GLN A 593 -16.96 23.07 -30.43
N GLY A 594 -17.50 22.15 -29.62
CA GLY A 594 -17.73 20.74 -30.02
C GLY A 594 -16.88 19.64 -29.38
N VAL A 595 -16.04 19.91 -28.38
CA VAL A 595 -15.12 18.89 -27.83
C VAL A 595 -15.62 18.25 -26.52
N LYS A 596 -15.65 16.92 -26.53
CA LYS A 596 -15.94 16.00 -25.41
C LYS A 596 -15.23 16.45 -24.14
N GLU A 597 -15.95 16.40 -23.02
CA GLU A 597 -15.37 16.59 -21.68
C GLU A 597 -14.12 15.72 -21.52
N GLU A 598 -13.01 16.37 -21.17
CA GLU A 598 -11.79 15.65 -20.90
C GLU A 598 -11.91 14.99 -19.54
N LYS A 599 -11.76 13.66 -19.53
CA LYS A 599 -11.84 12.86 -18.31
C LYS A 599 -10.87 13.41 -17.28
N THR A 600 -11.39 13.64 -16.09
CA THR A 600 -10.64 13.89 -14.86
C THR A 600 -9.46 12.91 -14.74
N PRO A 601 -8.25 13.38 -14.38
CA PRO A 601 -7.09 12.51 -14.29
C PRO A 601 -7.31 11.46 -13.19
N ASN A 602 -7.17 10.18 -13.55
CA ASN A 602 -7.15 9.10 -12.58
C ASN A 602 -5.76 9.06 -11.95
N ILE A 603 -5.64 9.55 -10.72
CA ILE A 603 -4.44 9.47 -9.90
C ILE A 603 -4.38 8.09 -9.27
N ILE A 604 -3.22 7.45 -9.30
CA ILE A 604 -2.97 6.20 -8.55
C ILE A 604 -2.19 6.48 -7.26
N GLY A 605 -2.15 5.52 -6.31
CA GLY A 605 -1.54 5.73 -4.98
C GLY A 605 -0.09 6.26 -5.03
N ARG A 606 0.74 5.77 -5.96
CA ARG A 606 2.10 6.28 -6.19
C ARG A 606 2.09 7.77 -6.59
N GLU A 607 1.19 8.13 -7.50
CA GLU A 607 1.09 9.49 -8.01
C GLU A 607 0.58 10.44 -6.93
N CYS A 608 -0.39 10.01 -6.13
CA CYS A 608 -0.87 10.74 -4.96
C CYS A 608 0.28 11.10 -4.00
N SER A 609 1.14 10.13 -3.66
CA SER A 609 2.32 10.38 -2.81
C SER A 609 3.31 11.37 -3.42
N LEU A 610 3.62 11.21 -4.72
CA LEU A 610 4.55 12.10 -5.43
C LEU A 610 3.99 13.52 -5.58
N THR A 611 2.69 13.66 -5.81
CA THR A 611 2.04 14.96 -5.90
C THR A 611 2.09 15.70 -4.56
N MET A 612 1.86 15.03 -3.43
CA MET A 612 2.02 15.67 -2.11
C MET A 612 3.47 16.14 -1.89
N GLN A 613 4.45 15.30 -2.22
CA GLN A 613 5.88 15.61 -2.09
C GLN A 613 6.34 16.78 -2.98
N HIS A 614 5.71 16.98 -4.13
CA HIS A 614 6.05 18.01 -5.10
C HIS A 614 4.95 19.08 -5.26
N SER A 615 4.10 19.22 -4.25
CA SER A 615 2.96 20.14 -4.26
C SER A 615 3.38 21.58 -4.50
N GLU A 616 4.46 22.03 -3.87
CA GLU A 616 4.98 23.39 -4.02
C GLU A 616 5.37 23.72 -5.46
N GLY A 617 6.21 22.88 -6.09
CA GLY A 617 6.60 23.09 -7.48
C GLY A 617 5.38 23.07 -8.42
N MET A 618 4.37 22.26 -8.10
CA MET A 618 3.11 22.22 -8.85
C MET A 618 2.33 23.54 -8.71
N VAL A 619 2.20 24.08 -7.50
CA VAL A 619 1.53 25.38 -7.25
C VAL A 619 2.30 26.53 -7.91
N ARG A 620 3.65 26.54 -7.81
CA ARG A 620 4.54 27.53 -8.47
C ARG A 620 4.38 27.55 -10.00
N THR A 621 3.94 26.46 -10.62
CA THR A 621 3.68 26.45 -12.09
C THR A 621 2.46 27.27 -12.51
N VAL A 622 1.53 27.53 -11.58
CA VAL A 622 0.24 28.18 -11.87
C VAL A 622 0.01 29.50 -11.14
N LEU A 623 0.68 29.69 -10.00
CA LEU A 623 0.65 30.90 -9.17
C LEU A 623 2.08 31.41 -8.95
N SER A 624 2.29 32.72 -9.04
CA SER A 624 3.55 33.35 -8.62
C SER A 624 3.64 33.38 -7.10
N GLU A 625 4.87 33.43 -6.55
CA GLU A 625 5.08 33.57 -5.11
C GLU A 625 4.50 34.86 -4.53
N ASP A 626 4.49 35.94 -5.33
CA ASP A 626 3.87 37.22 -4.93
C ASP A 626 2.33 37.19 -4.95
N ASP A 627 1.71 36.09 -5.39
CA ASP A 627 0.26 35.93 -5.37
C ASP A 627 -0.17 35.51 -3.95
N GLU A 628 -1.01 36.31 -3.27
CA GLU A 628 -1.52 35.98 -1.93
C GLU A 628 -2.18 34.59 -1.86
N ARG A 629 -2.69 34.08 -2.99
CA ARG A 629 -3.30 32.74 -3.07
C ARG A 629 -2.26 31.62 -3.05
N PHE A 630 -0.99 31.90 -3.33
CA PHE A 630 0.08 30.93 -3.27
C PHE A 630 0.20 30.35 -1.86
N GLU A 631 0.32 31.19 -0.84
CA GLU A 631 0.44 30.71 0.55
C GLU A 631 -0.83 30.02 1.04
N LYS A 632 -2.02 30.48 0.63
CA LYS A 632 -3.29 29.80 0.95
C LYS A 632 -3.34 28.41 0.32
N ALA A 633 -2.96 28.28 -0.95
CA ALA A 633 -2.85 26.99 -1.62
C ALA A 633 -1.82 26.08 -0.94
N MET A 634 -0.65 26.62 -0.57
CA MET A 634 0.39 25.86 0.12
C MET A 634 -0.04 25.43 1.51
N ALA A 635 -0.81 26.25 2.24
CA ALA A 635 -1.40 25.85 3.51
C ALA A 635 -2.30 24.61 3.36
N VAL A 636 -3.16 24.57 2.33
CA VAL A 636 -4.00 23.39 2.03
C VAL A 636 -3.13 22.13 1.86
N TRP A 637 -2.10 22.19 1.02
CA TRP A 637 -1.21 21.04 0.75
C TRP A 637 -0.40 20.59 1.96
N ARG A 638 0.14 21.55 2.73
CA ARG A 638 0.91 21.27 3.96
C ARG A 638 0.00 20.57 4.98
N ARG A 639 -1.22 21.06 5.21
CA ARG A 639 -2.17 20.45 6.15
C ARG A 639 -2.66 19.07 5.71
N LEU A 640 -2.96 18.88 4.41
CA LEU A 640 -3.28 17.56 3.88
C LEU A 640 -2.13 16.55 4.09
N THR A 641 -0.89 16.99 3.85
CA THR A 641 0.29 16.14 4.04
C THR A 641 0.47 15.74 5.50
N LEU A 642 0.24 16.65 6.44
CA LEU A 642 0.29 16.36 7.88
C LEU A 642 -0.81 15.38 8.31
N LEU A 643 -2.04 15.57 7.82
CA LEU A 643 -3.15 14.65 8.05
C LEU A 643 -2.84 13.25 7.50
N TRP A 644 -2.36 13.17 6.25
CA TRP A 644 -1.98 11.90 5.62
C TRP A 644 -0.88 11.18 6.41
N ARG A 645 0.17 11.90 6.83
CA ARG A 645 1.23 11.34 7.66
C ARG A 645 0.68 10.78 8.97
N GLU A 646 -0.25 11.47 9.63
CA GLU A 646 -0.87 10.96 10.86
C GLU A 646 -1.70 9.69 10.61
N MET A 647 -2.56 9.71 9.59
CA MET A 647 -3.39 8.55 9.25
C MET A 647 -2.56 7.30 8.93
N THR A 648 -1.40 7.49 8.27
CA THR A 648 -0.49 6.40 7.87
C THR A 648 0.61 6.08 8.88
N THR A 649 0.75 6.86 9.96
CA THR A 649 1.68 6.52 11.03
C THR A 649 1.05 5.43 11.88
N ARG A 650 1.73 4.28 12.02
CA ARG A 650 1.19 3.18 12.81
C ARG A 650 1.09 3.54 14.29
N ILE A 651 0.06 3.02 14.94
CA ILE A 651 -0.01 3.09 16.41
C ILE A 651 1.14 2.22 16.95
N ALA A 652 1.94 2.74 17.88
CA ALA A 652 3.09 1.99 18.40
C ALA A 652 2.64 0.74 19.20
N LEU A 653 1.64 0.92 20.06
CA LEU A 653 1.00 -0.13 20.84
C LEU A 653 -0.51 0.08 20.81
N ASP A 654 -1.27 -0.93 20.38
CA ASP A 654 -2.71 -0.83 20.20
C ASP A 654 -3.48 -0.86 21.53
N THR A 655 -3.31 0.17 22.34
CA THR A 655 -4.01 0.37 23.61
C THR A 655 -4.99 1.53 23.53
N PRO A 656 -6.02 1.59 24.40
CA PRO A 656 -6.98 2.70 24.43
C PRO A 656 -6.32 4.09 24.49
N ALA A 657 -5.26 4.27 25.28
CA ALA A 657 -4.57 5.56 25.43
C ALA A 657 -3.85 6.01 24.16
N PHE A 658 -3.19 5.09 23.46
CA PHE A 658 -2.52 5.37 22.18
C PHE A 658 -3.55 5.62 21.06
N ARG A 659 -4.66 4.88 21.05
CA ARG A 659 -5.79 5.13 20.14
C ARG A 659 -6.39 6.52 20.36
N GLU A 660 -6.63 6.91 21.61
CA GLU A 660 -7.13 8.25 21.97
C GLU A 660 -6.19 9.37 21.51
N THR A 661 -4.88 9.15 21.68
CA THR A 661 -3.87 10.12 21.23
C THR A 661 -3.89 10.28 19.71
N LYS A 662 -3.89 9.17 18.95
CA LYS A 662 -3.98 9.21 17.48
C LYS A 662 -5.31 9.78 16.99
N ALA A 663 -6.44 9.42 17.63
CA ALA A 663 -7.77 9.92 17.29
C ALA A 663 -7.85 11.44 17.44
N ARG A 664 -7.34 12.00 18.55
CA ARG A 664 -7.26 13.45 18.77
C ARG A 664 -6.37 14.13 17.73
N ALA A 665 -5.21 13.55 17.42
CA ALA A 665 -4.28 14.09 16.43
C ALA A 665 -4.91 14.12 15.02
N ILE A 666 -5.59 13.04 14.61
CA ILE A 666 -6.30 12.98 13.33
C ILE A 666 -7.42 14.02 13.29
N ARG A 667 -8.25 14.12 14.34
CA ARG A 667 -9.33 15.10 14.42
C ARG A 667 -8.81 16.52 14.22
N GLN A 668 -7.76 16.91 14.95
CA GLN A 668 -7.18 18.24 14.85
C GLN A 668 -6.62 18.52 13.46
N LYS A 669 -5.81 17.60 12.91
CA LYS A 669 -5.19 17.78 11.59
C LYS A 669 -6.22 17.80 10.46
N ALA A 670 -7.31 17.04 10.59
CA ALA A 670 -8.42 17.06 9.65
C ALA A 670 -9.16 18.39 9.68
N ARG A 671 -9.41 18.95 10.88
CA ARG A 671 -10.01 20.28 11.03
C ARG A 671 -9.12 21.39 10.50
N ASP A 672 -7.82 21.34 10.78
CA ASP A 672 -6.87 22.31 10.23
C ASP A 672 -6.85 22.27 8.69
N TYR A 673 -6.92 21.07 8.11
CA TYR A 673 -7.00 20.89 6.66
C TYR A 673 -8.31 21.46 6.08
N THR A 674 -9.45 21.13 6.68
CA THR A 674 -10.76 21.68 6.29
C THR A 674 -10.80 23.19 6.40
N ALA A 675 -10.25 23.76 7.47
CA ALA A 675 -10.14 25.21 7.64
C ALA A 675 -9.27 25.85 6.56
N ALA A 676 -8.14 25.22 6.19
CA ALA A 676 -7.29 25.69 5.10
C ALA A 676 -8.00 25.63 3.73
N LEU A 677 -8.80 24.58 3.47
CA LEU A 677 -9.62 24.47 2.26
C LEU A 677 -10.62 25.63 2.17
N ILE A 678 -11.35 25.90 3.25
CA ILE A 678 -12.34 26.99 3.32
C ILE A 678 -11.66 28.36 3.12
N ALA A 679 -10.52 28.57 3.78
CA ALA A 679 -9.78 29.83 3.69
C ALA A 679 -9.22 30.10 2.28
N HIS A 680 -8.88 29.05 1.53
CA HIS A 680 -8.40 29.15 0.16
C HIS A 680 -9.55 29.25 -0.87
N GLY A 681 -10.63 28.49 -0.64
CA GLY A 681 -11.80 28.40 -1.50
C GLY A 681 -13.06 28.86 -0.80
N SER A 682 -13.93 27.91 -0.46
CA SER A 682 -15.24 28.13 0.15
C SER A 682 -15.69 26.94 0.98
N ALA A 683 -16.74 27.11 1.78
CA ALA A 683 -17.40 26.02 2.48
C ALA A 683 -17.90 24.89 1.55
N GLN A 684 -18.20 25.21 0.28
CA GLN A 684 -18.68 24.24 -0.70
C GLN A 684 -17.56 23.33 -1.24
N ASP A 685 -16.30 23.71 -1.03
CA ASP A 685 -15.16 22.87 -1.40
C ASP A 685 -14.97 21.71 -0.40
N VAL A 686 -15.53 21.80 0.81
CA VAL A 686 -15.49 20.69 1.77
C VAL A 686 -16.35 19.53 1.26
N HIS A 687 -15.73 18.39 0.99
CA HIS A 687 -16.40 17.21 0.46
C HIS A 687 -16.49 16.06 1.47
N LEU A 688 -17.16 14.98 1.06
CA LEU A 688 -17.50 13.86 1.94
C LEU A 688 -16.30 13.30 2.70
N TYR A 689 -15.17 13.04 2.03
CA TYR A 689 -13.99 12.50 2.69
C TYR A 689 -13.40 13.46 3.74
N SER A 690 -13.48 14.78 3.54
CA SER A 690 -12.98 15.76 4.51
C SER A 690 -13.84 15.75 5.78
N HIS A 691 -15.16 15.66 5.61
CA HIS A 691 -16.10 15.45 6.71
C HIS A 691 -15.87 14.11 7.42
N VAL A 692 -15.67 13.02 6.66
CA VAL A 692 -15.36 11.70 7.25
C VAL A 692 -14.06 11.75 8.04
N ALA A 693 -13.04 12.45 7.58
CA ALA A 693 -11.78 12.60 8.30
C ALA A 693 -11.89 13.38 9.61
N SER A 694 -12.68 14.46 9.64
CA SER A 694 -12.82 15.27 10.87
C SER A 694 -13.75 14.62 11.89
N GLU A 695 -14.86 14.04 11.45
CA GLU A 695 -15.93 13.59 12.34
C GLU A 695 -15.89 12.08 12.63
N HIS A 696 -15.56 11.24 11.64
CA HIS A 696 -15.76 9.79 11.74
C HIS A 696 -14.47 8.98 11.91
N LEU A 697 -13.39 9.34 11.23
CA LEU A 697 -12.11 8.64 11.37
C LEU A 697 -11.56 8.61 12.82
N PRO A 698 -11.68 9.69 13.63
CA PRO A 698 -11.27 9.63 15.03
C PRO A 698 -12.02 8.54 15.80
N ALA A 699 -13.34 8.45 15.64
CA ALA A 699 -14.16 7.42 16.29
C ALA A 699 -13.79 6.00 15.79
N GLN A 700 -13.48 5.87 14.49
CA GLN A 700 -13.00 4.61 13.92
C GLN A 700 -11.64 4.20 14.52
N VAL A 701 -10.73 5.14 14.77
CA VAL A 701 -9.43 4.85 15.44
C VAL A 701 -9.63 4.38 16.87
N LEU A 702 -10.50 5.04 17.63
CA LEU A 702 -10.82 4.63 19.01
C LEU A 702 -11.34 3.19 19.06
N ARG A 703 -12.24 2.87 18.13
CA ARG A 703 -12.92 1.58 18.10
C ARG A 703 -12.04 0.46 17.53
N HIS A 704 -11.39 0.71 16.40
CA HIS A 704 -10.79 -0.33 15.56
C HIS A 704 -9.25 -0.29 15.56
N GLY A 705 -8.63 0.73 16.15
CA GLY A 705 -7.18 0.88 16.18
C GLY A 705 -6.63 1.54 14.91
N ASP A 706 -5.61 0.94 14.30
CA ASP A 706 -4.90 1.56 13.18
C ASP A 706 -5.67 1.44 11.85
N LEU A 707 -6.10 2.56 11.29
CA LEU A 707 -6.86 2.64 10.03
C LEU A 707 -6.14 1.98 8.84
N LEU A 708 -4.80 1.95 8.85
CA LEU A 708 -4.02 1.30 7.80
C LEU A 708 -4.33 -0.19 7.66
N ASP A 709 -4.75 -0.83 8.75
CA ASP A 709 -5.06 -2.24 8.75
C ASP A 709 -6.38 -2.56 8.06
N TYR A 710 -7.19 -1.53 7.82
CA TYR A 710 -8.45 -1.60 7.09
C TYR A 710 -8.33 -1.10 5.65
N SER A 711 -7.11 -0.79 5.18
CA SER A 711 -6.93 -0.31 3.82
C SER A 711 -7.17 -1.42 2.78
N MET A 712 -7.78 -1.03 1.67
CA MET A 712 -8.20 -1.90 0.57
C MET A 712 -7.20 -1.95 -0.60
N GLN A 713 -5.95 -1.54 -0.38
CA GLN A 713 -4.87 -1.63 -1.37
C GLN A 713 -4.67 -3.04 -1.94
N GLY A 714 -4.90 -4.08 -1.13
CA GLY A 714 -4.82 -5.47 -1.57
C GLY A 714 -5.86 -5.80 -2.64
N LEU A 715 -7.11 -5.33 -2.47
CA LEU A 715 -8.19 -5.51 -3.44
C LEU A 715 -7.92 -4.77 -4.76
N GLU A 716 -7.40 -3.54 -4.70
CA GLU A 716 -6.97 -2.81 -5.91
C GLU A 716 -5.91 -3.57 -6.70
N HIS A 717 -4.98 -4.20 -5.99
CA HIS A 717 -3.98 -5.04 -6.61
C HIS A 717 -4.60 -6.29 -7.25
N LEU A 718 -5.58 -6.93 -6.61
CA LEU A 718 -6.34 -8.04 -7.21
C LEU A 718 -7.03 -7.59 -8.51
N HIS A 719 -7.67 -6.42 -8.54
CA HIS A 719 -8.25 -5.87 -9.77
C HIS A 719 -7.21 -5.64 -10.86
N SER A 720 -6.03 -5.14 -10.52
CA SER A 720 -4.91 -4.97 -11.46
C SER A 720 -4.42 -6.30 -12.04
N GLN A 721 -4.29 -7.32 -11.20
CA GLN A 721 -3.94 -8.69 -11.62
C GLN A 721 -5.00 -9.27 -12.55
N ARG A 722 -6.29 -9.17 -12.20
CA ARG A 722 -7.41 -9.61 -13.04
C ARG A 722 -7.41 -8.93 -14.40
N LYS A 723 -7.30 -7.60 -14.45
CA LYS A 723 -7.18 -6.83 -15.71
C LYS A 723 -6.02 -7.34 -16.55
N THR A 724 -4.89 -7.69 -15.92
CA THR A 724 -3.72 -8.26 -16.59
C THR A 724 -4.00 -9.66 -17.14
N HIS A 725 -4.56 -10.57 -16.34
CA HIS A 725 -4.94 -11.93 -16.78
C HIS A 725 -5.90 -11.84 -17.96
N MET A 726 -6.93 -11.03 -17.81
CA MET A 726 -7.94 -10.83 -18.82
C MET A 726 -7.34 -10.27 -20.11
N ARG A 727 -6.47 -9.27 -20.09
CA ARG A 727 -5.75 -8.81 -21.29
C ARG A 727 -4.94 -9.91 -21.98
N HIS A 728 -4.27 -10.78 -21.22
CA HIS A 728 -3.47 -11.88 -21.76
C HIS A 728 -4.31 -13.03 -22.35
N HIS A 729 -5.53 -13.23 -21.85
CA HIS A 729 -6.44 -14.28 -22.28
C HIS A 729 -7.44 -13.82 -23.36
N GLY A 730 -7.98 -12.60 -23.24
CA GLY A 730 -9.01 -12.03 -24.11
C GLY A 730 -8.52 -11.59 -25.49
N ASN A 731 -7.27 -11.10 -25.62
CA ASN A 731 -6.77 -10.54 -26.89
C ASN A 731 -6.56 -11.56 -28.02
N LYS A 732 -6.71 -12.87 -27.77
CA LYS A 732 -6.50 -13.91 -28.81
C LYS A 732 -7.69 -14.84 -29.07
N ARG A 733 -8.77 -14.76 -28.27
CA ARG A 733 -9.99 -15.56 -28.50
C ARG A 733 -11.17 -14.62 -28.71
N LYS A 734 -11.27 -14.06 -29.92
CA LYS A 734 -12.42 -13.22 -30.33
C LYS A 734 -13.76 -13.98 -30.35
N THR A 735 -13.76 -15.31 -30.18
CA THR A 735 -14.92 -16.18 -30.42
C THR A 735 -15.47 -16.90 -29.18
N GLY A 736 -14.91 -16.72 -27.98
CA GLY A 736 -15.44 -17.34 -26.76
C GLY A 736 -16.54 -16.51 -26.10
N ASN A 737 -17.65 -17.14 -25.69
CA ASN A 737 -18.71 -16.54 -24.87
C ASN A 737 -18.11 -15.79 -23.66
N LEU A 738 -18.59 -14.57 -23.38
CA LEU A 738 -18.12 -13.71 -22.30
C LEU A 738 -18.15 -14.40 -20.93
N LYS A 739 -19.16 -15.25 -20.69
CA LYS A 739 -19.31 -16.13 -19.52
C LYS A 739 -18.07 -16.97 -19.22
N SER A 740 -17.47 -17.55 -20.28
CA SER A 740 -16.25 -18.36 -20.14
C SER A 740 -15.05 -17.55 -19.65
N ARG A 741 -15.06 -16.22 -19.84
CA ARG A 741 -13.94 -15.34 -19.48
C ARG A 741 -13.98 -14.94 -18.01
N THR A 742 -15.15 -14.64 -17.43
CA THR A 742 -15.29 -14.37 -15.99
C THR A 742 -14.91 -15.61 -15.18
N ALA A 743 -15.44 -16.78 -15.57
CA ALA A 743 -15.02 -18.08 -15.04
C ALA A 743 -13.52 -18.34 -15.17
N GLN A 744 -12.95 -18.09 -16.35
CA GLN A 744 -11.52 -18.26 -16.55
C GLN A 744 -10.69 -17.28 -15.71
N SER A 745 -11.13 -16.05 -15.52
CA SER A 745 -10.43 -15.06 -14.68
C SER A 745 -10.39 -15.49 -13.22
N ALA A 746 -11.51 -15.93 -12.66
CA ALA A 746 -11.58 -16.43 -11.30
C ALA A 746 -10.70 -17.69 -11.11
N LYS A 747 -10.74 -18.64 -12.08
CA LYS A 747 -9.86 -19.81 -12.07
C LYS A 747 -8.37 -19.44 -12.09
N LEU A 748 -7.97 -18.49 -12.94
CA LEU A 748 -6.59 -18.00 -13.00
C LEU A 748 -6.14 -17.35 -11.70
N GLU A 749 -7.05 -16.67 -11.00
CA GLU A 749 -6.76 -16.11 -9.68
C GLU A 749 -6.57 -17.18 -8.62
N VAL A 750 -7.43 -18.21 -8.58
CA VAL A 750 -7.21 -19.38 -7.71
C VAL A 750 -5.85 -20.01 -8.00
N ALA A 751 -5.47 -20.15 -9.28
CA ALA A 751 -4.14 -20.62 -9.68
C ALA A 751 -3.03 -19.75 -9.10
N HIS A 752 -3.12 -18.44 -9.32
CA HIS A 752 -2.13 -17.50 -8.82
C HIS A 752 -2.04 -17.53 -7.31
N ARG A 753 -3.15 -17.73 -6.59
CA ARG A 753 -3.14 -17.95 -5.14
C ARG A 753 -2.34 -19.19 -4.77
N ILE A 754 -2.62 -20.35 -5.37
CA ILE A 754 -1.89 -21.60 -5.09
C ILE A 754 -0.39 -21.44 -5.36
N ILE A 755 -0.03 -20.82 -6.49
CA ILE A 755 1.37 -20.60 -6.87
C ILE A 755 2.04 -19.62 -5.90
N ASN A 756 1.36 -18.53 -5.58
CA ASN A 756 1.88 -17.54 -4.63
C ASN A 756 2.00 -18.13 -3.23
N LYS A 757 1.08 -19.00 -2.78
CA LYS A 757 1.21 -19.77 -1.54
C LYS A 757 2.50 -20.59 -1.53
N SER A 758 2.79 -21.36 -2.59
CA SER A 758 4.03 -22.16 -2.68
C SER A 758 5.31 -21.31 -2.62
N VAL A 759 5.23 -20.07 -3.07
CA VAL A 759 6.35 -19.13 -3.18
C VAL A 759 6.54 -18.35 -1.89
N GLN A 760 5.45 -17.94 -1.25
CA GLN A 760 5.45 -17.30 0.05
C GLN A 760 5.83 -18.31 1.13
N HIS A 761 5.33 -19.54 1.07
CA HIS A 761 5.81 -20.62 1.93
C HIS A 761 7.34 -20.71 1.85
N ARG A 762 7.93 -20.64 0.65
CA ARG A 762 9.40 -20.59 0.49
C ARG A 762 10.07 -19.31 1.01
N ALA A 763 9.39 -18.17 1.01
CA ALA A 763 9.95 -16.93 1.58
C ALA A 763 9.86 -16.93 3.11
N ILE A 764 8.72 -17.37 3.65
CA ILE A 764 8.42 -17.52 5.06
C ILE A 764 9.28 -18.62 5.66
N SER A 765 9.37 -19.81 5.05
CA SER A 765 10.30 -20.86 5.51
C SER A 765 11.74 -20.36 5.52
N ARG A 766 12.19 -19.60 4.51
CA ARG A 766 13.53 -18.99 4.54
C ARG A 766 13.69 -17.98 5.68
N HIS A 767 12.65 -17.19 5.96
CA HIS A 767 12.65 -16.24 7.05
C HIS A 767 12.65 -16.93 8.42
N LEU A 768 11.78 -17.92 8.63
CA LEU A 768 11.70 -18.74 9.85
C LEU A 768 13.02 -19.49 10.08
N MET A 769 13.62 -20.08 9.03
CA MET A 769 14.95 -20.67 9.12
C MET A 769 16.00 -19.63 9.53
N ALA A 770 15.95 -18.41 8.98
CA ALA A 770 16.87 -17.34 9.36
C ALA A 770 16.62 -16.81 10.80
N LYS A 771 15.38 -16.84 11.28
CA LYS A 771 15.01 -16.48 12.67
C LYS A 771 15.49 -17.54 13.65
N GLN A 772 15.23 -18.80 13.36
CA GLN A 772 15.70 -19.94 14.15
C GLN A 772 17.23 -19.96 14.19
N TYR A 773 17.89 -19.75 13.05
CA TYR A 773 19.35 -19.63 12.97
C TYR A 773 19.89 -18.48 13.83
N ARG A 774 19.24 -17.30 13.82
CA ARG A 774 19.62 -16.17 14.69
C ARG A 774 19.39 -16.47 16.18
N ALA A 775 18.32 -17.16 16.53
CA ALA A 775 18.06 -17.59 17.90
C ALA A 775 19.14 -18.57 18.39
N THR A 776 19.47 -19.59 17.58
CA THR A 776 20.53 -20.55 17.89
C THR A 776 21.90 -19.87 18.00
N GLN A 777 22.21 -18.88 17.15
CA GLN A 777 23.43 -18.08 17.30
C GLN A 777 23.45 -17.26 18.59
N ALA A 778 22.31 -16.68 18.99
CA ALA A 778 22.20 -15.91 20.22
C ALA A 778 22.35 -16.79 21.45
N GLU A 779 21.76 -17.99 21.47
CA GLU A 779 21.94 -19.00 22.51
C GLU A 779 23.41 -19.44 22.60
N ALA A 780 24.03 -19.79 21.47
CA ALA A 780 25.45 -20.19 21.44
C ALA A 780 26.39 -19.05 21.93
N LEU A 781 26.09 -17.79 21.60
CA LEU A 781 26.83 -16.63 22.11
C LEU A 781 26.60 -16.39 23.60
N ALA A 782 25.40 -16.68 24.12
CA ALA A 782 25.10 -16.58 25.55
C ALA A 782 25.84 -17.67 26.32
N GLU A 783 25.81 -18.93 25.84
CA GLU A 783 26.55 -20.05 26.42
C GLU A 783 28.05 -19.79 26.45
N ALA A 784 28.61 -19.28 25.34
CA ALA A 784 30.03 -18.92 25.24
C ALA A 784 30.44 -17.72 26.12
N ARG A 785 29.49 -16.94 26.65
CA ARG A 785 29.76 -15.88 27.63
C ARG A 785 29.68 -16.38 29.07
N THR A 786 28.99 -17.49 29.30
CA THR A 786 28.80 -18.08 30.64
C THR A 786 29.81 -19.18 30.96
N GLY A 787 30.46 -19.77 29.95
CA GLY A 787 31.61 -20.67 30.10
C GLY A 787 32.92 -19.94 29.86
#